data_AF-A0A353CXS7-F1
#
_entry.id   AF-A0A353CXS7-F1
#
_cell.length_a   1.000
_cell.length_b   1.000
_cell.length_c   1.000
_cell.angle_alpha   90.00
_cell.angle_beta   90.00
_cell.angle_gamma   90.00
#
_symmetry.space_group_name_H-M   'P 1'
#
loop_
_entity.id
_entity.type
_entity.pdbx_description
1 polymer ?
#
loop_
_entity_poly.entity_id
_entity_poly.type
_entity_poly.pdbx_seq_one_letter_code
_entity_poly.pdbx_strand_id
1 'polypeptide(L)'
;MTISEQNILAKTRAEEHDADVWGEFYIPPYFNRLSLYTATKSTYIVGKRGCGKTMLLKYLDYHTAFSEKRSVISDHEISHIGIYWRVDTQFCNSLNHRGVNEHEWISIFESYFALVVAVEIIRSVRAIAKSAFKNFSMEGFGELRFNSAADFHQDYPVEPTKLETFLEAKRRNFASWVSNITSIQRPLLPPGKMFLEALIGDIKNTATLRDAAFFIYVDEVENLVPYQRRVLNSFLKHSQRPLIVSFTSKELSDETATTGSESINATHDFRLLPLDELSNDSERKVFFAEVFLANLDLANKDCNTPLLTGLRDPNGVSSRSSDLYKERISLAIKARFPSKSYKEIANDAVNEPGIFNTLKERISKALALHKTDTTVDQFLEYRCVPEALVIVPALLNRPRNNPEDILNHLKKYTQNTGSSFEKKDWIHNNLVGALLELYRPYGRICPIYSGYDTFFTMANNNLRHLLILCYKALEVADLADENVNEISLDIQARAAYEAADQLIREIKTFGSQGERLRMFVLRLGSVFRTLQSVPAMSEPEQNQFSINSGNRVLNTAETDFLAEAKKYGIITEQLETKTKGQIGSDIVDYQLNPIYSPYFQISYRRKRKIDLSVEEFHVLALGTEDEYKDLSTKLFKHQDKLKVQTELWQ
;
A
#
# COMPACT_ATOMS: atom_id res chain seq x y z
N MET A 1 11.35 10.87 -23.57
CA MET A 1 11.36 9.38 -23.70
C MET A 1 10.55 8.93 -24.92
N THR A 2 10.85 7.81 -25.57
CA THR A 2 9.97 7.24 -26.61
C THR A 2 8.68 6.66 -26.00
N ILE A 3 7.59 6.56 -26.76
CA ILE A 3 6.30 6.00 -26.30
C ILE A 3 6.48 4.57 -25.72
N SER A 4 7.43 3.80 -26.27
CA SER A 4 7.80 2.47 -25.76
C SER A 4 8.43 2.51 -24.36
N GLU A 5 9.20 3.56 -24.04
CA GLU A 5 9.87 3.76 -22.76
C GLU A 5 8.85 4.16 -21.68
N GLN A 6 7.89 5.02 -22.05
CA GLN A 6 6.78 5.41 -21.19
C GLN A 6 5.88 4.21 -20.84
N ASN A 7 5.65 3.28 -21.78
CA ASN A 7 4.83 2.09 -21.53
C ASN A 7 5.46 1.10 -20.53
N ILE A 8 6.79 0.97 -20.49
CA ILE A 8 7.49 0.12 -19.52
C ILE A 8 7.35 0.70 -18.11
N LEU A 9 7.47 2.02 -17.97
CA LEU A 9 7.27 2.73 -16.70
C LEU A 9 5.79 2.76 -16.28
N ALA A 10 4.86 2.71 -17.23
CA ALA A 10 3.43 2.68 -16.95
C ALA A 10 2.95 1.35 -16.36
N LYS A 11 3.68 0.24 -16.59
CA LYS A 11 3.34 -1.07 -16.02
C LYS A 11 3.62 -1.11 -14.52
N THR A 12 2.62 -0.74 -13.74
CA THR A 12 2.70 -0.67 -12.26
C THR A 12 1.88 -1.77 -11.59
N ARG A 13 1.20 -2.60 -12.39
CA ARG A 13 0.28 -3.64 -11.93
C ARG A 13 0.81 -5.02 -12.29
N ALA A 14 0.83 -5.93 -11.32
CA ALA A 14 1.22 -7.32 -11.53
C ALA A 14 0.32 -8.02 -12.59
N GLU A 15 -0.92 -7.55 -12.77
CA GLU A 15 -1.85 -8.04 -13.80
C GLU A 15 -1.40 -7.81 -15.24
N GLU A 16 -0.52 -6.83 -15.48
CA GLU A 16 -0.04 -6.46 -16.83
C GLU A 16 1.17 -7.28 -17.29
N HIS A 17 1.65 -8.18 -16.41
CA HIS A 17 2.69 -9.17 -16.70
C HIS A 17 2.06 -10.51 -17.07
N ASP A 18 2.83 -11.32 -17.79
CA ASP A 18 2.47 -12.71 -18.07
C ASP A 18 2.45 -13.56 -16.78
N ALA A 19 2.06 -14.83 -16.90
CA ALA A 19 2.07 -15.76 -15.78
C ALA A 19 3.51 -16.16 -15.38
N ASP A 20 4.37 -16.42 -16.37
CA ASP A 20 5.79 -16.63 -16.17
C ASP A 20 6.53 -15.29 -16.07
N VAL A 21 6.97 -14.96 -14.84
CA VAL A 21 7.73 -13.76 -14.52
C VAL A 21 9.21 -14.05 -14.27
N TRP A 22 9.73 -15.19 -14.76
CA TRP A 22 11.15 -15.53 -14.64
C TRP A 22 12.02 -14.48 -15.32
N GLY A 23 13.01 -13.98 -14.58
CA GLY A 23 13.87 -12.90 -15.03
C GLY A 23 13.21 -11.52 -15.05
N GLU A 24 11.98 -11.37 -14.59
CA GLU A 24 11.29 -10.08 -14.44
C GLU A 24 11.03 -9.72 -12.97
N PHE A 25 10.91 -10.72 -12.09
CA PHE A 25 10.69 -10.49 -10.67
C PHE A 25 11.90 -9.85 -9.97
N TYR A 26 11.63 -8.78 -9.22
CA TYR A 26 12.63 -8.17 -8.33
C TYR A 26 12.56 -8.81 -6.95
N ILE A 27 13.66 -9.47 -6.57
CA ILE A 27 13.82 -10.15 -5.29
C ILE A 27 13.89 -9.10 -4.18
N PRO A 28 12.95 -9.08 -3.22
CA PRO A 28 13.01 -8.14 -2.11
C PRO A 28 14.11 -8.51 -1.09
N PRO A 29 14.60 -7.56 -0.28
CA PRO A 29 15.62 -7.82 0.74
C PRO A 29 15.16 -8.80 1.83
N TYR A 30 13.85 -9.01 1.97
CA TYR A 30 13.27 -9.96 2.92
C TYR A 30 12.97 -11.33 2.34
N PHE A 31 13.33 -11.61 1.08
CA PHE A 31 12.95 -12.84 0.39
C PHE A 31 13.34 -14.10 1.17
N ASN A 32 14.56 -14.16 1.71
CA ASN A 32 15.04 -15.31 2.51
C ASN A 32 14.27 -15.50 3.83
N ARG A 33 13.67 -14.43 4.39
CA ARG A 33 12.87 -14.47 5.64
C ARG A 33 11.46 -15.06 5.42
N LEU A 34 11.00 -15.14 4.17
CA LEU A 34 9.70 -15.72 3.82
C LEU A 34 9.66 -17.22 4.17
N SER A 35 10.76 -17.94 3.90
CA SER A 35 10.90 -19.38 4.18
C SER A 35 9.72 -20.23 3.66
N LEU A 36 9.20 -19.89 2.48
CA LEU A 36 7.99 -20.53 1.90
C LEU A 36 8.29 -21.94 1.37
N TYR A 37 9.47 -22.16 0.80
CA TYR A 37 9.91 -23.48 0.31
C TYR A 37 10.01 -24.53 1.42
N THR A 38 10.29 -24.10 2.66
CA THR A 38 10.38 -24.97 3.84
C THR A 38 9.09 -25.01 4.65
N ALA A 39 8.01 -24.38 4.18
CA ALA A 39 6.75 -24.37 4.89
C ALA A 39 6.17 -25.79 4.99
N THR A 40 5.76 -26.15 6.21
CA THR A 40 5.06 -27.39 6.55
C THR A 40 3.60 -27.18 6.90
N LYS A 41 3.18 -25.92 7.05
CA LYS A 41 1.81 -25.47 7.33
C LYS A 41 1.38 -24.41 6.33
N SER A 42 0.08 -24.16 6.27
CA SER A 42 -0.52 -23.05 5.54
C SER A 42 0.10 -21.72 5.95
N THR A 43 0.21 -20.82 4.97
CA THR A 43 0.70 -19.46 5.21
C THR A 43 -0.40 -18.46 4.87
N TYR A 44 -0.57 -17.44 5.70
CA TYR A 44 -1.46 -16.33 5.43
C TYR A 44 -0.62 -15.07 5.23
N ILE A 45 -0.49 -14.65 3.97
CA ILE A 45 0.29 -13.47 3.58
C ILE A 45 -0.63 -12.25 3.59
N VAL A 46 -0.33 -11.29 4.45
CA VAL A 46 -1.09 -10.04 4.58
C VAL A 46 -0.22 -8.87 4.14
N GLY A 47 -0.82 -7.89 3.48
CA GLY A 47 -0.14 -6.63 3.20
C GLY A 47 -0.97 -5.71 2.33
N LYS A 48 -0.69 -4.41 2.35
CA LYS A 48 -1.51 -3.41 1.66
C LYS A 48 -1.46 -3.53 0.13
N ARG A 49 -2.34 -2.82 -0.58
CA ARG A 49 -2.30 -2.74 -2.04
C ARG A 49 -0.95 -2.14 -2.47
N GLY A 50 -0.22 -2.80 -3.38
CA GLY A 50 1.08 -2.29 -3.86
C GLY A 50 2.31 -2.79 -3.10
N CYS A 51 2.18 -3.66 -2.09
CA CYS A 51 3.33 -4.26 -1.38
C CYS A 51 4.00 -5.44 -2.11
N GLY A 52 3.51 -5.83 -3.29
CA GLY A 52 4.13 -6.89 -4.11
C GLY A 52 3.58 -8.31 -3.95
N LYS A 53 2.51 -8.52 -3.17
CA LYS A 53 1.86 -9.85 -2.97
C LYS A 53 1.68 -10.64 -4.27
N THR A 54 0.90 -10.10 -5.22
CA THR A 54 0.59 -10.80 -6.47
C THR A 54 1.83 -11.14 -7.29
N MET A 55 2.84 -10.25 -7.30
CA MET A 55 4.09 -10.52 -8.00
C MET A 55 4.90 -11.64 -7.32
N LEU A 56 4.93 -11.67 -5.98
CA LEU A 56 5.53 -12.77 -5.22
C LEU A 56 4.82 -14.10 -5.52
N LEU A 57 3.48 -14.11 -5.60
CA LEU A 57 2.73 -15.32 -5.92
C LEU A 57 2.99 -15.81 -7.35
N LYS A 58 3.02 -14.89 -8.34
CA LYS A 58 3.41 -15.24 -9.72
C LYS A 58 4.82 -15.83 -9.79
N TYR A 59 5.75 -15.33 -8.97
CA TYR A 59 7.10 -15.87 -8.90
C TYR A 59 7.14 -17.29 -8.30
N LEU A 60 6.29 -17.58 -7.31
CA LEU A 60 6.18 -18.91 -6.69
C LEU A 60 5.36 -19.90 -7.53
N ASP A 61 4.53 -19.40 -8.44
CA ASP A 61 3.70 -20.22 -9.31
C ASP A 61 4.53 -21.12 -10.24
N TYR A 62 3.98 -22.28 -10.58
CA TYR A 62 4.64 -23.27 -11.43
C TYR A 62 5.06 -22.72 -12.79
N HIS A 63 4.34 -21.72 -13.34
CA HIS A 63 4.73 -21.06 -14.59
C HIS A 63 6.12 -20.43 -14.51
N THR A 64 6.48 -19.84 -13.36
CA THR A 64 7.80 -19.23 -13.14
C THR A 64 8.79 -20.24 -12.57
N ALA A 65 8.37 -21.06 -11.60
CA ALA A 65 9.23 -22.07 -10.98
C ALA A 65 9.75 -23.10 -12.00
N PHE A 66 8.94 -23.47 -13.00
CA PHE A 66 9.31 -24.39 -14.07
C PHE A 66 9.34 -23.71 -15.45
N SER A 67 9.66 -22.41 -15.49
CA SER A 67 9.77 -21.66 -16.75
C SER A 67 10.77 -22.31 -17.72
N GLU A 68 10.41 -22.35 -19.01
CA GLU A 68 11.30 -22.79 -20.10
C GLU A 68 12.53 -21.88 -20.25
N LYS A 69 12.49 -20.66 -19.68
CA LYS A 69 13.63 -19.73 -19.64
C LYS A 69 14.70 -20.16 -18.62
N ARG A 70 14.40 -21.06 -17.68
CA ARG A 70 15.37 -21.59 -16.72
C ARG A 70 16.23 -22.66 -17.38
N SER A 71 17.55 -22.45 -17.37
CA SER A 71 18.52 -23.43 -17.88
C SER A 71 18.75 -24.61 -16.93
N VAL A 72 18.56 -24.40 -15.63
CA VAL A 72 18.73 -25.43 -14.59
C VAL A 72 17.62 -25.29 -13.56
N ILE A 73 16.97 -26.40 -13.25
CA ILE A 73 15.96 -26.52 -12.20
C ILE A 73 16.42 -27.61 -11.23
N SER A 74 16.29 -27.32 -9.93
CA SER A 74 16.75 -28.21 -8.88
C SER A 74 15.75 -29.34 -8.59
N ASP A 75 16.24 -30.44 -8.01
CA ASP A 75 15.37 -31.53 -7.56
C ASP A 75 14.45 -31.13 -6.41
N HIS A 76 14.80 -30.11 -5.61
CA HIS A 76 13.96 -29.68 -4.51
C HIS A 76 12.75 -28.84 -4.97
N GLU A 77 12.75 -28.34 -6.20
CA GLU A 77 11.66 -27.48 -6.72
C GLU A 77 10.32 -28.21 -6.72
N ILE A 78 10.30 -29.51 -7.03
CA ILE A 78 9.05 -30.32 -7.04
C ILE A 78 8.46 -30.48 -5.63
N SER A 79 9.26 -30.30 -4.58
CA SER A 79 8.76 -30.32 -3.20
C SER A 79 7.96 -29.06 -2.84
N HIS A 80 7.83 -28.12 -3.78
CA HIS A 80 7.07 -26.89 -3.68
C HIS A 80 6.53 -26.43 -5.05
N ILE A 81 5.52 -27.12 -5.56
CA ILE A 81 4.81 -26.74 -6.80
C ILE A 81 3.72 -25.72 -6.44
N GLY A 82 4.01 -24.44 -6.64
CA GLY A 82 3.04 -23.36 -6.41
C GLY A 82 1.96 -23.32 -7.47
N ILE A 83 0.70 -23.14 -7.06
CA ILE A 83 -0.44 -22.87 -7.93
C ILE A 83 -1.08 -21.57 -7.46
N TYR A 84 -0.92 -20.52 -8.24
CA TYR A 84 -1.54 -19.23 -8.02
C TYR A 84 -2.97 -19.24 -8.53
N TRP A 85 -3.94 -19.08 -7.62
CA TRP A 85 -5.34 -18.92 -7.98
C TRP A 85 -5.87 -17.57 -7.49
N ARG A 86 -6.14 -16.67 -8.43
CA ARG A 86 -6.88 -15.44 -8.17
C ARG A 86 -8.38 -15.73 -8.17
N VAL A 87 -9.06 -15.36 -7.09
CA VAL A 87 -10.52 -15.50 -6.99
C VAL A 87 -11.21 -14.67 -8.08
N ASP A 88 -12.05 -15.33 -8.89
CA ASP A 88 -12.98 -14.65 -9.79
C ASP A 88 -14.15 -14.10 -8.96
N THR A 89 -14.03 -12.85 -8.54
CA THR A 89 -15.01 -12.21 -7.65
C THR A 89 -16.40 -12.17 -8.27
N GLN A 90 -16.52 -11.97 -9.59
CA GLN A 90 -17.81 -11.92 -10.26
C GLN A 90 -18.46 -13.30 -10.27
N PHE A 91 -17.71 -14.33 -10.66
CA PHE A 91 -18.23 -15.69 -10.70
C PHE A 91 -18.54 -16.22 -9.30
N CYS A 92 -17.64 -16.02 -8.32
CA CYS A 92 -17.87 -16.43 -6.94
C CYS A 92 -19.08 -15.74 -6.32
N ASN A 93 -19.31 -14.45 -6.59
CA ASN A 93 -20.54 -13.77 -6.15
C ASN A 93 -21.82 -14.34 -6.80
N SER A 94 -21.72 -14.90 -8.00
CA SER A 94 -22.86 -15.55 -8.66
C SER A 94 -23.26 -16.90 -8.02
N LEU A 95 -22.34 -17.54 -7.29
CA LEU A 95 -22.56 -18.76 -6.52
C LEU A 95 -23.26 -18.45 -5.19
N ASN A 96 -24.27 -17.60 -5.19
CA ASN A 96 -25.01 -17.26 -4.00
C ASN A 96 -26.48 -17.03 -4.36
N HIS A 97 -27.38 -17.25 -3.39
CA HIS A 97 -28.82 -17.13 -3.56
C HIS A 97 -29.37 -18.07 -4.66
N ARG A 98 -30.31 -17.60 -5.50
CA ARG A 98 -30.93 -18.34 -6.63
C ARG A 98 -31.77 -19.57 -6.24
N GLY A 99 -32.38 -19.56 -5.06
CA GLY A 99 -33.27 -20.64 -4.60
C GLY A 99 -32.54 -21.93 -4.19
N VAL A 100 -31.21 -21.89 -4.10
CA VAL A 100 -30.36 -22.98 -3.61
C VAL A 100 -29.96 -22.69 -2.16
N ASN A 101 -30.05 -23.70 -1.31
CA ASN A 101 -29.71 -23.58 0.11
C ASN A 101 -28.19 -23.38 0.31
N GLU A 102 -27.79 -22.62 1.34
CA GLU A 102 -26.37 -22.37 1.63
C GLU A 102 -25.56 -23.67 1.80
N HIS A 103 -26.15 -24.69 2.42
CA HIS A 103 -25.50 -25.99 2.63
C HIS A 103 -25.18 -26.70 1.30
N GLU A 104 -25.99 -26.48 0.27
CA GLU A 104 -25.73 -26.98 -1.08
C GLU A 104 -24.66 -26.12 -1.76
N TRP A 105 -24.70 -24.79 -1.58
CA TRP A 105 -23.67 -23.88 -2.08
C TRP A 105 -22.28 -24.16 -1.52
N ILE A 106 -22.17 -24.55 -0.25
CA ILE A 106 -20.91 -25.00 0.37
C ILE A 106 -20.31 -26.15 -0.46
N SER A 107 -21.10 -27.19 -0.73
CA SER A 107 -20.65 -28.36 -1.49
C SER A 107 -20.33 -28.01 -2.95
N ILE A 108 -21.14 -27.14 -3.56
CA ILE A 108 -20.94 -26.65 -4.93
C ILE A 108 -19.63 -25.88 -5.05
N PHE A 109 -19.38 -24.94 -4.15
CA PHE A 109 -18.18 -24.11 -4.16
C PHE A 109 -16.92 -24.94 -3.87
N GLU A 110 -17.00 -25.89 -2.93
CA GLU A 110 -15.91 -26.83 -2.67
C GLU A 110 -15.54 -27.62 -3.95
N SER A 111 -16.55 -28.09 -4.68
CA SER A 111 -16.33 -28.82 -5.92
C SER A 111 -15.80 -27.94 -7.05
N TYR A 112 -16.24 -26.68 -7.12
CA TYR A 112 -15.71 -25.69 -8.05
C TYR A 112 -14.23 -25.41 -7.80
N PHE A 113 -13.85 -25.19 -6.53
CA PHE A 113 -12.46 -25.01 -6.15
C PHE A 113 -11.62 -26.22 -6.55
N ALA A 114 -12.09 -27.43 -6.28
CA ALA A 114 -11.41 -28.66 -6.69
C ALA A 114 -11.27 -28.80 -8.21
N LEU A 115 -12.30 -28.45 -9.00
CA LEU A 115 -12.21 -28.45 -10.46
C LEU A 115 -11.14 -27.49 -10.98
N VAL A 116 -11.07 -26.27 -10.43
CA VAL A 116 -10.06 -25.29 -10.82
C VAL A 116 -8.66 -25.79 -10.48
N VAL A 117 -8.45 -26.24 -9.24
CA VAL A 117 -7.14 -26.70 -8.78
C VAL A 117 -6.69 -27.99 -9.49
N ALA A 118 -7.60 -28.93 -9.76
CA ALA A 118 -7.27 -30.18 -10.47
C ALA A 118 -6.72 -29.93 -11.89
N VAL A 119 -7.31 -28.98 -12.61
CA VAL A 119 -6.81 -28.57 -13.94
C VAL A 119 -5.40 -28.01 -13.82
N GLU A 120 -5.15 -27.12 -12.85
CA GLU A 120 -3.82 -26.53 -12.65
C GLU A 120 -2.78 -27.53 -12.15
N ILE A 121 -3.17 -28.54 -11.36
CA ILE A 121 -2.29 -29.65 -10.98
C ILE A 121 -1.79 -30.36 -12.23
N ILE A 122 -2.67 -30.76 -13.16
CA ILE A 122 -2.26 -31.46 -14.39
C ILE A 122 -1.37 -30.57 -15.26
N ARG A 123 -1.71 -29.28 -15.39
CA ARG A 123 -0.92 -28.30 -16.14
C ARG A 123 0.46 -28.09 -15.54
N SER A 124 0.57 -28.04 -14.22
CA SER A 124 1.85 -27.90 -13.54
C SER A 124 2.76 -29.10 -13.80
N VAL A 125 2.23 -30.33 -13.80
CA VAL A 125 3.00 -31.53 -14.14
C VAL A 125 3.45 -31.50 -15.61
N ARG A 126 2.61 -31.00 -16.53
CA ARG A 126 3.02 -30.75 -17.92
C ARG A 126 4.14 -29.70 -18.01
N ALA A 127 4.05 -28.62 -17.24
CA ALA A 127 5.08 -27.58 -17.22
C ALA A 127 6.42 -28.13 -16.73
N ILE A 128 6.43 -28.93 -15.66
CA ILE A 128 7.61 -29.65 -15.19
C ILE A 128 8.22 -30.48 -16.33
N ALA A 129 7.40 -31.25 -17.06
CA ALA A 129 7.83 -32.10 -18.18
C ALA A 129 8.42 -31.34 -19.38
N LYS A 130 8.01 -30.08 -19.60
CA LYS A 130 8.54 -29.21 -20.67
C LYS A 130 9.79 -28.44 -20.26
N SER A 131 9.98 -28.26 -18.96
CA SER A 131 11.06 -27.44 -18.39
C SER A 131 12.42 -28.14 -18.46
N ALA A 132 13.48 -27.45 -18.03
CA ALA A 132 14.83 -28.03 -17.89
C ALA A 132 14.97 -28.99 -16.69
N PHE A 133 13.88 -29.45 -16.09
CA PHE A 133 13.89 -30.41 -14.99
C PHE A 133 14.32 -31.81 -15.48
N LYS A 134 15.47 -32.29 -15.00
CA LYS A 134 16.15 -33.46 -15.58
C LYS A 134 15.39 -34.78 -15.41
N ASN A 135 14.63 -34.93 -14.34
CA ASN A 135 14.08 -36.23 -13.93
C ASN A 135 12.68 -36.51 -14.50
N PHE A 136 12.07 -35.60 -15.26
CA PHE A 136 10.72 -35.80 -15.80
C PHE A 136 10.57 -35.12 -17.15
N SER A 137 10.12 -35.87 -18.16
CA SER A 137 10.02 -35.43 -19.55
C SER A 137 8.58 -35.52 -20.08
N MET A 138 8.34 -34.99 -21.28
CA MET A 138 7.04 -35.13 -21.96
C MET A 138 6.64 -36.58 -22.25
N GLU A 139 7.61 -37.49 -22.38
CA GLU A 139 7.34 -38.94 -22.49
C GLU A 139 6.79 -39.47 -21.17
N GLY A 140 7.44 -39.15 -20.05
CA GLY A 140 6.95 -39.49 -18.71
C GLY A 140 5.58 -38.88 -18.40
N PHE A 141 5.30 -37.66 -18.87
CA PHE A 141 3.96 -37.08 -18.82
C PHE A 141 2.93 -37.89 -19.62
N GLY A 142 3.30 -38.40 -20.79
CA GLY A 142 2.44 -39.26 -21.61
C GLY A 142 2.19 -40.65 -20.99
N GLU A 143 3.12 -41.15 -20.18
CA GLU A 143 3.01 -42.43 -19.47
C GLU A 143 2.22 -42.35 -18.15
N LEU A 144 2.13 -41.16 -17.55
CA LEU A 144 1.35 -40.94 -16.32
C LEU A 144 -0.10 -41.39 -16.49
N ARG A 145 -0.68 -42.00 -15.45
CA ARG A 145 -2.07 -42.46 -15.44
C ARG A 145 -2.76 -41.99 -14.16
N PHE A 146 -3.85 -41.26 -14.31
CA PHE A 146 -4.74 -40.85 -13.22
C PHE A 146 -5.81 -41.91 -12.99
N ASN A 147 -5.40 -43.10 -12.55
CA ASN A 147 -6.31 -44.23 -12.36
C ASN A 147 -7.43 -43.92 -11.36
N SER A 148 -7.15 -43.12 -10.32
CA SER A 148 -8.14 -42.74 -9.33
C SER A 148 -9.26 -41.88 -9.91
N ALA A 149 -9.05 -41.22 -11.06
CA ALA A 149 -10.07 -40.37 -11.68
C ALA A 149 -11.33 -41.18 -12.06
N ALA A 150 -11.14 -42.42 -12.51
CA ALA A 150 -12.24 -43.31 -12.91
C ALA A 150 -13.11 -43.77 -11.73
N ASP A 151 -12.58 -43.73 -10.49
CA ASP A 151 -13.33 -44.09 -9.27
C ASP A 151 -14.44 -43.08 -8.96
N PHE A 152 -14.30 -41.83 -9.41
CA PHE A 152 -15.30 -40.78 -9.22
C PHE A 152 -16.39 -40.80 -10.29
N HIS A 153 -16.04 -41.16 -11.52
CA HIS A 153 -16.99 -41.36 -12.60
C HIS A 153 -16.35 -42.11 -13.78
N GLN A 154 -17.09 -43.05 -14.38
CA GLN A 154 -16.59 -43.93 -15.44
C GLN A 154 -16.09 -43.18 -16.69
N ASP A 155 -16.69 -42.02 -17.01
CA ASP A 155 -16.29 -41.21 -18.15
C ASP A 155 -15.00 -40.39 -17.92
N TYR A 156 -14.45 -40.36 -16.71
CA TYR A 156 -13.26 -39.55 -16.44
C TYR A 156 -12.04 -40.22 -17.09
N PRO A 157 -11.35 -39.54 -18.03
CA PRO A 157 -10.19 -40.12 -18.67
C PRO A 157 -9.03 -40.31 -17.69
N VAL A 158 -8.23 -41.35 -17.90
CA VAL A 158 -7.03 -41.60 -17.09
C VAL A 158 -5.78 -40.95 -17.67
N GLU A 159 -5.77 -40.64 -18.98
CA GLU A 159 -4.62 -39.99 -19.62
C GLU A 159 -4.61 -38.48 -19.31
N PRO A 160 -3.47 -37.90 -18.88
CA PRO A 160 -3.37 -36.52 -18.40
C PRO A 160 -3.98 -35.46 -19.33
N THR A 161 -3.63 -35.49 -20.62
CA THR A 161 -4.13 -34.50 -21.60
C THR A 161 -5.64 -34.61 -21.82
N LYS A 162 -6.18 -35.83 -21.84
CA LYS A 162 -7.62 -36.05 -21.99
C LYS A 162 -8.36 -35.64 -20.72
N LEU A 163 -7.81 -35.96 -19.55
CA LEU A 163 -8.39 -35.60 -18.26
C LEU A 163 -8.45 -34.07 -18.10
N GLU A 164 -7.38 -33.35 -18.40
CA GLU A 164 -7.39 -31.88 -18.36
C GLU A 164 -8.48 -31.30 -19.26
N THR A 165 -8.53 -31.73 -20.53
CA THR A 165 -9.54 -31.26 -21.51
C THR A 165 -10.96 -31.54 -21.00
N PHE A 166 -11.17 -32.72 -20.40
CA PHE A 166 -12.44 -33.12 -19.83
C PHE A 166 -12.83 -32.27 -18.60
N LEU A 167 -11.92 -32.04 -17.66
CA LEU A 167 -12.16 -31.22 -16.47
C LEU A 167 -12.44 -29.76 -16.83
N GLU A 168 -11.75 -29.22 -17.84
CA GLU A 168 -12.08 -27.90 -18.36
C GLU A 168 -13.49 -27.85 -18.99
N ALA A 169 -13.87 -28.87 -19.75
CA ALA A 169 -15.21 -28.96 -20.32
C ALA A 169 -16.27 -29.02 -19.21
N LYS A 170 -16.01 -29.78 -18.12
CA LYS A 170 -16.86 -29.80 -16.93
C LYS A 170 -16.94 -28.43 -16.25
N ARG A 171 -15.82 -27.70 -16.13
CA ARG A 171 -15.81 -26.32 -15.59
C ARG A 171 -16.66 -25.38 -16.45
N ARG A 172 -16.56 -25.45 -17.77
CA ARG A 172 -17.41 -24.67 -18.70
C ARG A 172 -18.90 -25.01 -18.54
N ASN A 173 -19.23 -26.31 -18.48
CA ASN A 173 -20.60 -26.76 -18.26
C ASN A 173 -21.14 -26.31 -16.88
N PHE A 174 -20.30 -26.31 -15.85
CA PHE A 174 -20.63 -25.79 -14.54
C PHE A 174 -20.95 -24.29 -14.58
N ALA A 175 -20.12 -23.49 -15.25
CA ALA A 175 -20.40 -22.06 -15.41
C ALA A 175 -21.71 -21.79 -16.17
N SER A 176 -22.01 -22.57 -17.22
CA SER A 176 -23.28 -22.51 -17.94
C SER A 176 -24.47 -22.85 -17.04
N TRP A 177 -24.33 -23.88 -16.20
CA TRP A 177 -25.34 -24.26 -15.22
C TRP A 177 -25.59 -23.16 -14.17
N VAL A 178 -24.53 -22.62 -13.56
CA VAL A 178 -24.64 -21.52 -12.58
C VAL A 178 -25.38 -20.33 -13.18
N SER A 179 -25.15 -20.04 -14.45
CA SER A 179 -25.82 -18.96 -15.17
C SER A 179 -27.31 -19.24 -15.44
N ASN A 180 -27.71 -20.52 -15.50
CA ASN A 180 -29.06 -20.96 -15.90
C ASN A 180 -29.60 -22.09 -14.98
N ILE A 181 -29.56 -21.87 -13.66
CA ILE A 181 -29.87 -22.89 -12.64
C ILE A 181 -31.24 -23.55 -12.83
N THR A 182 -32.23 -22.82 -13.34
CA THR A 182 -33.60 -23.31 -13.55
C THR A 182 -33.79 -24.11 -14.83
N SER A 183 -32.91 -23.96 -15.82
CA SER A 183 -33.09 -24.51 -17.18
C SER A 183 -32.08 -25.59 -17.53
N ILE A 184 -30.94 -25.65 -16.85
CA ILE A 184 -29.87 -26.60 -17.10
C ILE A 184 -29.76 -27.56 -15.92
N GLN A 185 -29.58 -28.85 -16.19
CA GLN A 185 -29.32 -29.84 -15.16
C GLN A 185 -27.91 -29.65 -14.58
N ARG A 186 -27.81 -29.70 -13.24
CA ARG A 186 -26.53 -29.61 -12.53
C ARG A 186 -25.56 -30.69 -13.03
N PRO A 187 -24.34 -30.33 -13.49
CA PRO A 187 -23.36 -31.33 -13.89
C PRO A 187 -22.88 -32.11 -12.66
N LEU A 188 -22.44 -33.35 -12.86
CA LEU A 188 -21.73 -34.09 -11.82
C LEU A 188 -20.42 -33.37 -11.48
N LEU A 189 -20.26 -33.04 -10.20
CA LEU A 189 -19.10 -32.34 -9.66
C LEU A 189 -18.26 -33.28 -8.79
N PRO A 190 -16.92 -33.19 -8.85
CA PRO A 190 -16.05 -34.05 -8.06
C PRO A 190 -16.12 -33.67 -6.57
N PRO A 191 -15.88 -34.63 -5.65
CA PRO A 191 -15.91 -34.41 -4.21
C PRO A 191 -14.64 -33.68 -3.73
N GLY A 192 -14.62 -32.36 -3.95
CA GLY A 192 -13.78 -31.40 -3.24
C GLY A 192 -12.34 -31.84 -2.98
N LYS A 193 -11.98 -31.90 -1.69
CA LYS A 193 -10.64 -32.29 -1.21
C LYS A 193 -10.23 -33.71 -1.60
N MET A 194 -11.14 -34.68 -1.51
CA MET A 194 -10.84 -36.10 -1.77
C MET A 194 -10.42 -36.33 -3.23
N PHE A 195 -11.04 -35.59 -4.16
CA PHE A 195 -10.65 -35.64 -5.56
C PHE A 195 -9.21 -35.14 -5.79
N LEU A 196 -8.85 -34.02 -5.17
CA LEU A 196 -7.49 -33.45 -5.28
C LEU A 196 -6.44 -34.40 -4.69
N GLU A 197 -6.69 -34.95 -3.51
CA GLU A 197 -5.77 -35.88 -2.84
C GLU A 197 -5.54 -37.15 -3.66
N ALA A 198 -6.59 -37.66 -4.31
CA ALA A 198 -6.50 -38.84 -5.17
C ALA A 198 -5.61 -38.57 -6.41
N LEU A 199 -5.83 -37.45 -7.11
CA LEU A 199 -5.00 -37.06 -8.27
C LEU A 199 -3.53 -36.85 -7.88
N ILE A 200 -3.28 -36.24 -6.71
CA ILE A 200 -1.92 -36.06 -6.20
C ILE A 200 -1.29 -37.41 -5.83
N GLY A 201 -2.08 -38.35 -5.29
CA GLY A 201 -1.64 -39.73 -5.04
C GLY A 201 -1.13 -40.41 -6.30
N ASP A 202 -1.89 -40.31 -7.40
CA ASP A 202 -1.49 -40.87 -8.69
C ASP A 202 -0.21 -40.25 -9.24
N ILE A 203 -0.02 -38.93 -9.08
CA ILE A 203 1.23 -38.24 -9.48
C ILE A 203 2.42 -38.80 -8.69
N LYS A 204 2.28 -38.93 -7.37
CA LYS A 204 3.36 -39.38 -6.47
C LYS A 204 3.71 -40.86 -6.61
N ASN A 205 2.87 -41.66 -7.26
CA ASN A 205 3.21 -43.04 -7.63
C ASN A 205 4.33 -43.10 -8.70
N THR A 206 4.56 -41.99 -9.41
CA THR A 206 5.69 -41.85 -10.32
C THR A 206 6.96 -41.58 -9.52
N ALA A 207 7.98 -42.44 -9.64
CA ALA A 207 9.20 -42.37 -8.83
C ALA A 207 9.89 -40.99 -8.87
N THR A 208 9.84 -40.30 -10.01
CA THR A 208 10.47 -39.00 -10.25
C THR A 208 9.69 -37.82 -9.65
N LEU A 209 8.42 -38.03 -9.28
CA LEU A 209 7.53 -37.04 -8.67
C LEU A 209 7.07 -37.46 -7.27
N ARG A 210 7.76 -38.42 -6.65
CA ARG A 210 7.41 -38.98 -5.32
C ARG A 210 7.34 -37.90 -4.23
N ASP A 211 8.20 -36.89 -4.31
CA ASP A 211 8.27 -35.81 -3.33
C ASP A 211 7.45 -34.58 -3.73
N ALA A 212 6.63 -34.69 -4.80
CA ALA A 212 5.77 -33.61 -5.26
C ALA A 212 4.84 -33.14 -4.13
N ALA A 213 4.82 -31.83 -3.91
CA ALA A 213 3.89 -31.18 -3.00
C ALA A 213 3.35 -29.89 -3.63
N PHE A 214 2.03 -29.73 -3.58
CA PHE A 214 1.28 -28.67 -4.22
C PHE A 214 0.87 -27.61 -3.20
N PHE A 215 1.21 -26.36 -3.49
CA PHE A 215 0.95 -25.21 -2.65
C PHE A 215 -0.03 -24.28 -3.38
N ILE A 216 -1.29 -24.29 -2.95
CA ILE A 216 -2.34 -23.46 -3.55
C ILE A 216 -2.31 -22.10 -2.88
N TYR A 217 -1.99 -21.06 -3.63
CA TYR A 217 -2.01 -19.67 -3.18
C TYR A 217 -3.29 -19.00 -3.65
N VAL A 218 -4.26 -18.87 -2.74
CA VAL A 218 -5.53 -18.20 -3.02
C VAL A 218 -5.38 -16.70 -2.77
N ASP A 219 -5.54 -15.91 -3.83
CA ASP A 219 -5.43 -14.46 -3.79
C ASP A 219 -6.78 -13.76 -3.82
N GLU A 220 -6.82 -12.57 -3.21
CA GLU A 220 -8.01 -11.73 -3.03
C GLU A 220 -9.14 -12.42 -2.23
N VAL A 221 -8.77 -13.22 -1.22
CA VAL A 221 -9.74 -13.96 -0.38
C VAL A 221 -10.71 -13.05 0.39
N GLU A 222 -10.38 -11.78 0.59
CA GLU A 222 -11.26 -10.79 1.24
C GLU A 222 -12.50 -10.43 0.41
N ASN A 223 -12.57 -10.87 -0.85
CA ASN A 223 -13.71 -10.62 -1.74
C ASN A 223 -14.69 -11.79 -1.81
N LEU A 224 -14.42 -12.90 -1.11
CA LEU A 224 -15.32 -14.04 -1.03
C LEU A 224 -16.50 -13.77 -0.10
N VAL A 225 -17.67 -14.34 -0.40
CA VAL A 225 -18.81 -14.28 0.53
C VAL A 225 -18.57 -15.19 1.75
N PRO A 226 -19.23 -14.95 2.90
CA PRO A 226 -18.90 -15.61 4.16
C PRO A 226 -18.84 -17.14 4.11
N TYR A 227 -19.81 -17.81 3.46
CA TYR A 227 -19.79 -19.27 3.38
C TYR A 227 -18.60 -19.80 2.55
N GLN A 228 -18.21 -19.11 1.48
CA GLN A 228 -17.07 -19.50 0.64
C GLN A 228 -15.76 -19.33 1.41
N ARG A 229 -15.68 -18.26 2.19
CA ARG A 229 -14.57 -18.02 3.11
C ARG A 229 -14.44 -19.17 4.11
N ARG A 230 -15.55 -19.65 4.69
CA ARG A 230 -15.57 -20.81 5.60
C ARG A 230 -15.09 -22.09 4.95
N VAL A 231 -15.49 -22.36 3.70
CA VAL A 231 -15.00 -23.52 2.93
C VAL A 231 -13.47 -23.47 2.80
N LEU A 232 -12.91 -22.35 2.37
CA LEU A 232 -11.47 -22.23 2.25
C LEU A 232 -10.77 -22.30 3.61
N ASN A 233 -11.34 -21.70 4.67
CA ASN A 233 -10.80 -21.80 6.02
C ASN A 233 -10.66 -23.28 6.47
N SER A 234 -11.62 -24.15 6.10
CA SER A 234 -11.51 -25.60 6.33
C SER A 234 -10.31 -26.21 5.59
N PHE A 235 -10.06 -25.83 4.33
CA PHE A 235 -8.86 -26.24 3.61
C PHE A 235 -7.58 -25.76 4.29
N LEU A 236 -7.52 -24.48 4.67
CA LEU A 236 -6.36 -23.89 5.33
C LEU A 236 -6.05 -24.60 6.65
N LYS A 237 -7.08 -24.94 7.45
CA LYS A 237 -6.94 -25.61 8.75
C LYS A 237 -6.38 -27.02 8.63
N HIS A 238 -6.89 -27.79 7.66
CA HIS A 238 -6.55 -29.20 7.48
C HIS A 238 -5.53 -29.44 6.35
N SER A 239 -4.75 -28.42 6.02
CA SER A 239 -3.69 -28.47 5.02
C SER A 239 -2.45 -29.18 5.56
N GLN A 240 -1.92 -30.11 4.78
CA GLN A 240 -0.69 -30.84 5.08
C GLN A 240 -0.06 -31.33 3.78
N ARG A 241 1.26 -31.54 3.75
CA ARG A 241 1.90 -32.14 2.57
C ARG A 241 1.21 -33.49 2.24
N PRO A 242 0.85 -33.74 0.97
CA PRO A 242 1.30 -33.03 -0.23
C PRO A 242 0.39 -31.89 -0.75
N LEU A 243 -0.66 -31.46 -0.03
CA LEU A 243 -1.56 -30.38 -0.45
C LEU A 243 -1.70 -29.31 0.64
N ILE A 244 -1.14 -28.13 0.40
CA ILE A 244 -1.19 -26.99 1.32
C ILE A 244 -1.93 -25.83 0.68
N VAL A 245 -2.95 -25.29 1.36
CA VAL A 245 -3.72 -24.13 0.91
C VAL A 245 -3.36 -22.92 1.75
N SER A 246 -2.80 -21.90 1.09
CA SER A 246 -2.35 -20.65 1.68
C SER A 246 -3.16 -19.48 1.13
N PHE A 247 -3.27 -18.40 1.91
CA PHE A 247 -4.08 -17.24 1.57
C PHE A 247 -3.24 -15.99 1.41
N THR A 248 -3.70 -15.10 0.54
CA THR A 248 -3.23 -13.73 0.47
C THR A 248 -4.38 -12.74 0.49
N SER A 249 -4.26 -11.72 1.32
CA SER A 249 -5.26 -10.65 1.45
C SER A 249 -4.61 -9.30 1.75
N LYS A 250 -5.44 -8.24 1.70
CA LYS A 250 -5.03 -6.90 2.15
C LYS A 250 -4.84 -6.82 3.67
N GLU A 251 -5.79 -7.39 4.40
CA GLU A 251 -5.85 -7.39 5.86
C GLU A 251 -6.31 -8.77 6.34
N LEU A 252 -5.95 -9.13 7.58
CA LEU A 252 -6.44 -10.35 8.19
C LEU A 252 -7.96 -10.23 8.38
N SER A 253 -8.71 -11.20 7.86
CA SER A 253 -10.16 -11.22 7.97
C SER A 253 -10.63 -11.64 9.37
N ASP A 254 -11.69 -11.00 9.86
CA ASP A 254 -12.36 -11.39 11.10
C ASP A 254 -13.19 -12.68 10.95
N GLU A 255 -13.52 -13.09 9.71
CA GLU A 255 -14.22 -14.35 9.44
C GLU A 255 -13.24 -15.53 9.53
N THR A 256 -13.20 -16.11 10.73
CA THR A 256 -12.33 -17.24 11.11
C THR A 256 -13.07 -18.57 11.15
N ALA A 257 -14.39 -18.61 10.98
CA ALA A 257 -15.14 -19.86 11.07
C ALA A 257 -14.77 -20.81 9.91
N THR A 258 -14.84 -22.12 10.19
CA THR A 258 -14.78 -23.18 9.18
C THR A 258 -16.18 -23.61 8.77
N THR A 259 -16.32 -24.57 7.87
CA THR A 259 -17.61 -25.23 7.60
C THR A 259 -18.08 -26.14 8.75
N GLY A 260 -17.18 -26.49 9.67
CA GLY A 260 -17.50 -27.21 10.89
C GLY A 260 -17.81 -26.28 12.07
N SER A 261 -17.79 -26.82 13.28
CA SER A 261 -18.00 -26.06 14.53
C SER A 261 -16.77 -25.30 15.02
N GLU A 262 -15.65 -25.40 14.31
CA GLU A 262 -14.38 -24.81 14.72
C GLU A 262 -14.03 -23.55 13.92
N SER A 263 -13.10 -22.75 14.44
CA SER A 263 -12.48 -21.63 13.73
C SER A 263 -10.99 -21.87 13.49
N ILE A 264 -10.41 -21.12 12.55
CA ILE A 264 -8.96 -21.06 12.32
C ILE A 264 -8.26 -20.14 13.33
N ASN A 265 -7.04 -20.50 13.72
CA ASN A 265 -6.21 -19.73 14.63
C ASN A 265 -4.80 -19.52 14.06
N ALA A 266 -4.33 -18.27 14.09
CA ALA A 266 -3.02 -17.85 13.60
C ALA A 266 -1.82 -18.44 14.35
N THR A 267 -1.99 -18.99 15.57
CA THR A 267 -0.88 -19.64 16.29
C THR A 267 -0.72 -21.11 15.96
N HIS A 268 -1.82 -21.79 15.63
CA HIS A 268 -1.84 -23.25 15.52
C HIS A 268 -2.00 -23.74 14.07
N ASP A 269 -2.85 -23.08 13.29
CA ASP A 269 -3.32 -23.59 11.99
C ASP A 269 -2.53 -23.04 10.81
N PHE A 270 -2.07 -21.79 10.87
CA PHE A 270 -1.29 -21.17 9.80
C PHE A 270 -0.20 -20.23 10.32
N ARG A 271 0.80 -19.94 9.48
CA ARG A 271 1.79 -18.89 9.74
C ARG A 271 1.31 -17.56 9.16
N LEU A 272 1.08 -16.57 10.01
CA LEU A 272 0.80 -15.20 9.55
C LEU A 272 2.10 -14.54 9.06
N LEU A 273 2.08 -13.97 7.86
CA LEU A 273 3.19 -13.25 7.23
C LEU A 273 2.75 -11.84 6.80
N PRO A 274 2.89 -10.84 7.69
CA PRO A 274 2.66 -9.44 7.33
C PRO A 274 3.86 -8.92 6.52
N LEU A 275 3.72 -8.81 5.19
CA LEU A 275 4.82 -8.39 4.30
C LEU A 275 5.35 -6.99 4.65
N ASP A 276 4.45 -6.12 5.10
CA ASP A 276 4.78 -4.74 5.46
C ASP A 276 5.68 -4.67 6.71
N GLU A 277 5.78 -5.74 7.50
CA GLU A 277 6.64 -5.80 8.71
C GLU A 277 7.95 -6.57 8.46
N LEU A 278 8.08 -7.25 7.32
CA LEU A 278 9.25 -8.08 7.03
C LEU A 278 10.51 -7.27 6.69
N SER A 279 10.37 -6.00 6.33
CA SER A 279 11.50 -5.07 6.09
C SER A 279 11.51 -3.97 7.13
N ASN A 280 12.71 -3.55 7.53
CA ASN A 280 12.84 -2.26 8.22
C ASN A 280 12.79 -1.11 7.20
N ASP A 281 12.58 0.11 7.67
CA ASP A 281 12.44 1.29 6.82
C ASP A 281 13.69 1.58 5.97
N SER A 282 14.89 1.29 6.46
CA SER A 282 16.13 1.47 5.71
C SER A 282 16.23 0.50 4.52
N GLU A 283 15.96 -0.78 4.75
CA GLU A 283 15.89 -1.81 3.70
C GLU A 283 14.83 -1.47 2.67
N ARG A 284 13.63 -1.08 3.13
CA ARG A 284 12.52 -0.73 2.25
C ARG A 284 12.86 0.47 1.37
N LYS A 285 13.45 1.51 1.97
CA LYS A 285 13.86 2.72 1.26
C LYS A 285 14.91 2.45 0.19
N VAL A 286 15.87 1.56 0.44
CA VAL A 286 16.83 1.15 -0.59
C VAL A 286 16.12 0.34 -1.66
N PHE A 287 15.32 -0.66 -1.29
CA PHE A 287 14.61 -1.50 -2.26
C PHE A 287 13.72 -0.72 -3.22
N PHE A 288 13.02 0.27 -2.70
CA PHE A 288 12.17 1.16 -3.48
C PHE A 288 12.98 1.97 -4.52
N ALA A 289 14.17 2.43 -4.16
CA ALA A 289 15.09 3.09 -5.09
C ALA A 289 15.62 2.12 -6.14
N GLU A 290 15.99 0.90 -5.73
CA GLU A 290 16.44 -0.16 -6.64
C GLU A 290 15.39 -0.47 -7.71
N VAL A 291 14.12 -0.67 -7.31
CA VAL A 291 13.02 -0.94 -8.25
C VAL A 291 12.85 0.19 -9.26
N PHE A 292 12.83 1.44 -8.79
CA PHE A 292 12.68 2.59 -9.67
C PHE A 292 13.85 2.73 -10.65
N LEU A 293 15.09 2.64 -10.16
CA LEU A 293 16.29 2.75 -11.01
C LEU A 293 16.37 1.58 -12.01
N ALA A 294 16.05 0.36 -11.59
CA ALA A 294 16.00 -0.79 -12.49
C ALA A 294 14.93 -0.64 -13.58
N ASN A 295 13.76 -0.09 -13.24
CA ASN A 295 12.74 0.22 -14.25
C ASN A 295 13.20 1.28 -15.25
N LEU A 296 14.02 2.24 -14.83
CA LEU A 296 14.66 3.20 -15.74
C LEU A 296 15.70 2.54 -16.64
N ASP A 297 16.53 1.63 -16.12
CA ASP A 297 17.48 0.85 -16.93
C ASP A 297 16.73 0.09 -18.04
N LEU A 298 15.63 -0.59 -17.68
CA LEU A 298 14.76 -1.29 -18.64
C LEU A 298 14.12 -0.35 -19.66
N ALA A 299 13.62 0.81 -19.22
CA ALA A 299 13.08 1.80 -20.13
C ALA A 299 14.16 2.22 -21.14
N ASN A 300 15.38 2.50 -20.69
CA ASN A 300 16.52 2.83 -21.55
C ASN A 300 17.06 1.65 -22.38
N LYS A 301 16.40 0.48 -22.36
CA LYS A 301 16.79 -0.75 -23.05
C LYS A 301 18.15 -1.31 -22.59
N ASP A 302 18.61 -0.94 -21.40
CA ASP A 302 19.79 -1.51 -20.77
C ASP A 302 19.39 -2.69 -19.88
N CYS A 303 19.29 -3.87 -20.48
CA CYS A 303 18.77 -5.06 -19.81
C CYS A 303 19.81 -5.83 -18.96
N ASN A 304 21.08 -5.45 -19.00
CA ASN A 304 22.18 -6.23 -18.42
C ASN A 304 22.99 -5.44 -17.37
N THR A 305 22.36 -4.48 -16.69
CA THR A 305 23.03 -3.70 -15.64
C THR A 305 23.30 -4.57 -14.40
N PRO A 306 24.40 -4.31 -13.66
CA PRO A 306 24.67 -5.02 -12.40
C PRO A 306 23.53 -4.91 -11.38
N LEU A 307 22.77 -3.81 -11.42
CA LEU A 307 21.58 -3.60 -10.60
C LEU A 307 20.48 -4.61 -10.97
N LEU A 308 20.12 -4.70 -12.25
CA LEU A 308 19.10 -5.64 -12.72
C LEU A 308 19.49 -7.10 -12.45
N THR A 309 20.74 -7.47 -12.74
CA THR A 309 21.24 -8.82 -12.47
C THR A 309 21.15 -9.16 -10.99
N GLY A 310 21.59 -8.25 -10.11
CA GLY A 310 21.55 -8.47 -8.66
C GLY A 310 20.12 -8.47 -8.07
N LEU A 311 19.19 -7.71 -8.66
CA LEU A 311 17.78 -7.68 -8.24
C LEU A 311 17.01 -8.93 -8.63
N ARG A 312 17.37 -9.58 -9.74
CA ARG A 312 16.66 -10.73 -10.30
C ARG A 312 17.25 -12.08 -9.88
N ASP A 313 18.43 -12.08 -9.25
CA ASP A 313 19.07 -13.27 -8.71
C ASP A 313 18.71 -13.46 -7.22
N PRO A 314 18.09 -14.58 -6.82
CA PRO A 314 17.85 -14.91 -5.42
C PRO A 314 19.12 -14.90 -4.55
N ASN A 315 20.29 -15.23 -5.11
CA ASN A 315 21.57 -15.19 -4.41
C ASN A 315 22.13 -13.77 -4.26
N GLY A 316 21.58 -12.81 -4.99
CA GLY A 316 21.99 -11.40 -4.96
C GLY A 316 21.67 -10.69 -3.65
N VAL A 317 20.74 -11.20 -2.83
CA VAL A 317 20.26 -10.55 -1.59
C VAL A 317 21.40 -10.20 -0.62
N SER A 318 22.35 -11.11 -0.41
CA SER A 318 23.49 -10.91 0.49
C SER A 318 24.39 -9.76 0.03
N SER A 319 24.68 -9.67 -1.27
CA SER A 319 25.53 -8.60 -1.82
C SER A 319 24.88 -7.21 -1.70
N ARG A 320 23.56 -7.14 -1.91
CA ARG A 320 22.76 -5.91 -1.83
C ARG A 320 22.51 -5.43 -0.39
N SER A 321 22.86 -6.26 0.59
CA SER A 321 22.74 -5.91 2.01
C SER A 321 23.94 -5.11 2.54
N SER A 322 25.05 -5.03 1.79
CA SER A 322 26.25 -4.30 2.20
C SER A 322 26.03 -2.77 2.24
N ASP A 323 26.68 -2.09 3.18
CA ASP A 323 26.51 -0.64 3.37
C ASP A 323 27.01 0.16 2.16
N LEU A 324 28.12 -0.27 1.54
CA LEU A 324 28.65 0.33 0.31
C LEU A 324 27.63 0.27 -0.84
N TYR A 325 26.94 -0.86 -0.99
CA TYR A 325 25.90 -1.00 -2.01
C TYR A 325 24.72 -0.07 -1.72
N LYS A 326 24.23 -0.06 -0.48
CA LYS A 326 23.10 0.78 -0.05
C LYS A 326 23.42 2.28 -0.24
N GLU A 327 24.64 2.70 0.10
CA GLU A 327 25.11 4.06 -0.09
C GLU A 327 25.14 4.43 -1.58
N ARG A 328 25.67 3.57 -2.45
CA ARG A 328 25.67 3.79 -3.90
C ARG A 328 24.26 3.99 -4.46
N ILE A 329 23.31 3.13 -4.09
CA ILE A 329 21.91 3.26 -4.53
C ILE A 329 21.28 4.55 -3.99
N SER A 330 21.53 4.87 -2.72
CA SER A 330 21.06 6.10 -2.08
C SER A 330 21.60 7.35 -2.78
N LEU A 331 22.89 7.38 -3.14
CA LEU A 331 23.51 8.48 -3.88
C LEU A 331 22.90 8.61 -5.28
N ALA A 332 22.72 7.51 -6.01
CA ALA A 332 22.14 7.52 -7.34
C ALA A 332 20.70 8.08 -7.36
N ILE A 333 19.85 7.66 -6.40
CA ILE A 333 18.47 8.14 -6.35
C ILE A 333 18.38 9.59 -5.85
N LYS A 334 19.25 10.01 -4.92
CA LYS A 334 19.30 11.39 -4.40
C LYS A 334 19.88 12.38 -5.41
N ALA A 335 20.80 11.94 -6.28
CA ALA A 335 21.25 12.75 -7.41
C ALA A 335 20.10 13.04 -8.39
N ARG A 336 19.19 12.07 -8.57
CA ARG A 336 18.03 12.24 -9.45
C ARG A 336 16.89 13.04 -8.83
N PHE A 337 16.64 12.84 -7.54
CA PHE A 337 15.63 13.55 -6.76
C PHE A 337 16.31 14.35 -5.63
N PRO A 338 16.99 15.45 -5.98
CA PRO A 338 17.66 16.30 -5.00
C PRO A 338 16.67 16.87 -3.99
N SER A 339 17.16 17.17 -2.80
CA SER A 339 16.39 17.75 -1.71
C SER A 339 17.15 18.90 -1.07
N LYS A 340 16.40 19.78 -0.39
CA LYS A 340 16.95 20.82 0.49
C LYS A 340 16.53 20.52 1.93
N SER A 341 17.41 20.83 2.88
CA SER A 341 17.06 20.88 4.29
C SER A 341 16.02 21.96 4.54
N TYR A 342 15.23 21.85 5.61
CA TYR A 342 14.27 22.89 5.97
C TYR A 342 14.92 24.26 6.23
N LYS A 343 16.18 24.27 6.65
CA LYS A 343 16.97 25.50 6.82
C LYS A 343 17.28 26.15 5.46
N GLU A 344 17.67 25.38 4.46
CA GLU A 344 17.90 25.88 3.11
C GLU A 344 16.59 26.37 2.47
N ILE A 345 15.47 25.66 2.66
CA ILE A 345 14.15 26.11 2.19
C ILE A 345 13.73 27.42 2.87
N ALA A 346 14.03 27.58 4.17
CA ALA A 346 13.81 28.83 4.88
C ALA A 346 14.70 29.96 4.35
N ASN A 347 15.96 29.66 4.01
CA ASN A 347 16.86 30.61 3.38
C ASN A 347 16.32 31.05 2.01
N ASP A 348 15.83 30.14 1.18
CA ASP A 348 15.21 30.47 -0.09
C ASP A 348 13.98 31.38 0.12
N ALA A 349 13.13 31.03 1.10
CA ALA A 349 11.91 31.78 1.41
C ALA A 349 12.18 33.24 1.83
N VAL A 350 13.28 33.51 2.54
CA VAL A 350 13.62 34.89 2.94
C VAL A 350 14.34 35.69 1.84
N ASN A 351 14.77 35.03 0.76
CA ASN A 351 15.46 35.63 -0.37
C ASN A 351 14.56 35.76 -1.61
N GLU A 352 13.47 34.99 -1.70
CA GLU A 352 12.44 35.15 -2.73
C GLU A 352 11.53 36.36 -2.39
N PRO A 353 11.47 37.39 -3.26
CA PRO A 353 10.77 38.64 -2.96
C PRO A 353 9.29 38.47 -2.60
N GLY A 354 8.57 37.57 -3.27
CA GLY A 354 7.17 37.29 -2.99
C GLY A 354 6.99 36.79 -1.56
N ILE A 355 7.56 35.63 -1.26
CA ILE A 355 7.45 34.94 0.03
C ILE A 355 7.96 35.82 1.16
N PHE A 356 9.05 36.57 0.94
CA PHE A 356 9.57 37.50 1.93
C PHE A 356 8.59 38.64 2.25
N ASN A 357 7.89 39.17 1.25
CA ASN A 357 6.83 40.17 1.47
C ASN A 357 5.65 39.59 2.27
N THR A 358 5.24 38.35 1.98
CA THR A 358 4.22 37.64 2.78
C THR A 358 4.68 37.47 4.24
N LEU A 359 5.94 37.12 4.47
CA LEU A 359 6.50 37.03 5.81
C LEU A 359 6.45 38.38 6.53
N LYS A 360 6.88 39.46 5.85
CA LYS A 360 6.82 40.83 6.39
C LYS A 360 5.40 41.24 6.79
N GLU A 361 4.41 40.98 5.93
CA GLU A 361 3.01 41.27 6.20
C GLU A 361 2.50 40.51 7.44
N ARG A 362 2.87 39.22 7.58
CA ARG A 362 2.46 38.40 8.71
C ARG A 362 3.08 38.84 10.02
N ILE A 363 4.37 39.23 10.02
CA ILE A 363 5.01 39.83 11.20
C ILE A 363 4.28 41.13 11.58
N SER A 364 4.00 41.99 10.60
CA SER A 364 3.28 43.24 10.83
C SER A 364 1.89 43.02 11.45
N LYS A 365 1.10 42.07 10.91
CA LYS A 365 -0.22 41.73 11.45
C LYS A 365 -0.13 41.18 12.87
N ALA A 366 0.85 40.32 13.14
CA ALA A 366 1.04 39.75 14.47
C ALA A 366 1.47 40.81 15.49
N LEU A 367 2.37 41.73 15.13
CA LEU A 367 2.80 42.83 16.00
C LEU A 367 1.67 43.80 16.33
N ALA A 368 0.74 44.04 15.40
CA ALA A 368 -0.42 44.90 15.65
C ALA A 368 -1.36 44.40 16.77
N LEU A 369 -1.23 43.14 17.19
CA LEU A 369 -1.97 42.56 18.33
C LEU A 369 -1.35 42.92 19.69
N HIS A 370 -0.13 43.48 19.69
CA HIS A 370 0.64 43.79 20.90
C HIS A 370 0.77 45.31 21.08
N LYS A 371 0.89 45.74 22.33
CA LYS A 371 1.32 47.10 22.67
C LYS A 371 2.85 47.09 22.80
N THR A 372 3.55 47.42 21.71
CA THR A 372 5.01 47.37 21.63
C THR A 372 5.56 48.51 20.78
N ASP A 373 6.76 48.98 21.11
CA ASP A 373 7.54 49.90 20.26
C ASP A 373 8.42 49.14 19.24
N THR A 374 8.40 47.81 19.29
CA THR A 374 9.17 46.94 18.40
C THR A 374 8.63 47.04 16.97
N THR A 375 9.51 47.27 16.01
CA THR A 375 9.15 47.42 14.60
C THR A 375 9.38 46.13 13.83
N VAL A 376 8.71 46.00 12.68
CA VAL A 376 8.91 44.85 11.78
C VAL A 376 10.37 44.76 11.34
N ASP A 377 11.00 45.89 11.00
CA ASP A 377 12.37 45.92 10.47
C ASP A 377 13.39 45.37 11.47
N GLN A 378 13.19 45.56 12.78
CA GLN A 378 14.03 44.95 13.82
C GLN A 378 14.04 43.41 13.76
N PHE A 379 12.93 42.77 13.40
CA PHE A 379 12.92 41.32 13.17
C PHE A 379 13.61 40.95 11.86
N LEU A 380 13.43 41.76 10.81
CA LEU A 380 13.98 41.50 9.48
C LEU A 380 15.51 41.61 9.44
N GLU A 381 16.17 42.22 10.44
CA GLU A 381 17.63 42.19 10.60
C GLU A 381 18.18 40.76 10.79
N TYR A 382 17.36 39.83 11.28
CA TYR A 382 17.76 38.45 11.59
C TYR A 382 17.64 37.48 10.40
N ARG A 383 17.76 37.97 9.16
CA ARG A 383 17.79 37.14 7.94
C ARG A 383 18.89 36.07 7.94
N CYS A 384 19.97 36.27 8.70
CA CYS A 384 21.07 35.31 8.84
C CYS A 384 20.67 34.01 9.58
N VAL A 385 19.52 33.98 10.27
CA VAL A 385 18.94 32.80 10.91
C VAL A 385 17.52 32.53 10.36
N PRO A 386 17.40 32.19 9.07
CA PRO A 386 16.11 32.13 8.39
C PRO A 386 15.13 31.14 9.01
N GLU A 387 15.62 30.00 9.52
CA GLU A 387 14.82 28.98 10.21
C GLU A 387 14.13 29.50 11.48
N ALA A 388 14.72 30.49 12.15
CA ALA A 388 14.15 31.13 13.32
C ALA A 388 13.26 32.31 12.94
N LEU A 389 13.64 33.09 11.92
CA LEU A 389 12.87 34.23 11.43
C LEU A 389 11.50 33.80 10.87
N VAL A 390 11.46 32.72 10.09
CA VAL A 390 10.23 32.20 9.46
C VAL A 390 9.15 31.81 10.48
N ILE A 391 9.52 31.40 11.70
CA ILE A 391 8.57 31.02 12.74
C ILE A 391 8.10 32.19 13.62
N VAL A 392 8.69 33.39 13.47
CA VAL A 392 8.35 34.58 14.27
C VAL A 392 6.86 34.94 14.23
N PRO A 393 6.16 34.94 13.07
CA PRO A 393 4.73 35.21 13.05
C PRO A 393 3.94 34.30 13.98
N ALA A 394 4.29 33.00 14.03
CA ALA A 394 3.61 32.05 14.89
C ALA A 394 3.88 32.32 16.37
N LEU A 395 5.13 32.65 16.72
CA LEU A 395 5.49 32.99 18.09
C LEU A 395 4.81 34.28 18.57
N LEU A 396 4.69 35.30 17.71
CA LEU A 396 4.02 36.56 18.04
C LEU A 396 2.51 36.39 18.24
N ASN A 397 1.87 35.47 17.51
CA ASN A 397 0.44 35.18 17.69
C ASN A 397 0.12 34.39 18.97
N ARG A 398 1.12 33.99 19.77
CA ARG A 398 0.91 33.30 21.04
C ARG A 398 0.69 34.33 22.17
N PRO A 399 -0.43 34.27 22.92
CA PRO A 399 -0.77 35.30 23.92
C PRO A 399 0.25 35.49 25.05
N ARG A 400 1.07 34.47 25.34
CA ARG A 400 2.08 34.51 26.41
C ARG A 400 3.44 35.05 25.97
N ASN A 401 3.64 35.26 24.68
CA ASN A 401 4.92 35.73 24.16
C ASN A 401 4.88 37.25 23.96
N ASN A 402 5.96 37.91 24.36
CA ASN A 402 6.14 39.34 24.17
C ASN A 402 7.10 39.61 22.99
N PRO A 403 6.87 40.61 22.10
CA PRO A 403 7.75 40.89 20.97
C PRO A 403 9.21 41.13 21.35
N GLU A 404 9.49 41.90 22.41
CA GLU A 404 10.87 42.19 22.85
C GLU A 404 11.60 40.92 23.32
N ASP A 405 10.89 39.99 23.95
CA ASP A 405 11.45 38.71 24.40
C ASP A 405 11.80 37.80 23.21
N ILE A 406 10.96 37.78 22.18
CA ILE A 406 11.24 37.03 20.94
C ILE A 406 12.47 37.62 20.25
N LEU A 407 12.57 38.95 20.17
CA LEU A 407 13.72 39.65 19.58
C LEU A 407 15.02 39.33 20.35
N ASN A 408 14.96 39.36 21.68
CA ASN A 408 16.06 38.95 22.55
C ASN A 408 16.47 37.49 22.32
N HIS A 409 15.51 36.59 22.10
CA HIS A 409 15.79 35.20 21.78
C HIS A 409 16.42 35.01 20.39
N LEU A 410 16.02 35.80 19.38
CA LEU A 410 16.67 35.79 18.05
C LEU A 410 18.12 36.26 18.14
N LYS A 411 18.37 37.32 18.92
CA LYS A 411 19.74 37.80 19.21
C LYS A 411 20.60 36.75 19.90
N LYS A 412 20.05 36.05 20.89
CA LYS A 412 20.76 34.95 21.56
C LYS A 412 21.02 33.78 20.61
N TYR A 413 20.08 33.46 19.73
CA TYR A 413 20.21 32.38 18.76
C TYR A 413 21.31 32.67 17.72
N THR A 414 21.34 33.88 17.17
CA THR A 414 22.42 34.33 16.26
C THR A 414 23.81 34.30 16.90
N GLN A 415 23.89 34.54 18.21
CA GLN A 415 25.14 34.51 18.97
C GLN A 415 25.50 33.11 19.51
N ASN A 416 24.70 32.06 19.22
CA ASN A 416 24.84 30.71 19.80
C ASN A 416 24.88 30.70 21.34
N THR A 417 24.20 31.66 21.99
CA THR A 417 24.18 31.81 23.45
C THR A 417 22.82 31.44 24.04
N GLY A 418 22.51 30.14 24.08
CA GLY A 418 21.41 29.56 24.86
C GLY A 418 20.04 30.23 24.64
N SER A 419 19.41 29.95 23.51
CA SER A 419 18.12 30.52 23.11
C SER A 419 16.93 29.61 23.47
N SER A 420 15.72 30.18 23.56
CA SER A 420 14.48 29.37 23.61
C SER A 420 14.19 28.64 22.30
N PHE A 421 14.78 29.07 21.18
CA PHE A 421 14.66 28.39 19.89
C PHE A 421 15.22 26.95 19.97
N GLU A 422 16.29 26.76 20.74
CA GLU A 422 16.89 25.46 21.04
C GLU A 422 16.26 24.81 22.28
N LYS A 423 16.18 25.54 23.40
CA LYS A 423 15.74 24.98 24.69
C LYS A 423 14.27 24.57 24.72
N LYS A 424 13.40 25.26 23.98
CA LYS A 424 11.96 24.95 23.84
C LYS A 424 11.64 24.30 22.49
N ASP A 425 12.67 23.96 21.72
CA ASP A 425 12.56 23.24 20.45
C ASP A 425 11.58 23.91 19.46
N TRP A 426 11.55 25.25 19.43
CA TRP A 426 10.58 26.01 18.62
C TRP A 426 10.78 25.77 17.13
N ILE A 427 12.02 25.61 16.67
CA ILE A 427 12.33 25.38 15.26
C ILE A 427 11.78 24.03 14.81
N HIS A 428 12.18 22.94 15.48
CA HIS A 428 11.70 21.59 15.17
C HIS A 428 10.16 21.49 15.22
N ASN A 429 9.53 22.19 16.17
CA ASN A 429 8.07 22.18 16.32
C ASN A 429 7.33 22.98 15.25
N ASN A 430 7.84 24.12 14.78
CA ASN A 430 7.03 25.07 14.00
C ASN A 430 7.54 25.32 12.57
N LEU A 431 8.80 24.99 12.26
CA LEU A 431 9.42 25.39 10.98
C LEU A 431 8.66 24.88 9.76
N VAL A 432 8.31 23.59 9.71
CA VAL A 432 7.61 23.02 8.55
C VAL A 432 6.20 23.58 8.42
N GLY A 433 5.45 23.72 9.51
CA GLY A 433 4.14 24.37 9.48
C GLY A 433 4.23 25.82 8.98
N ALA A 434 5.21 26.58 9.47
CA ALA A 434 5.46 27.96 9.05
C ALA A 434 5.83 28.06 7.57
N LEU A 435 6.71 27.20 7.08
CA LEU A 435 7.08 27.13 5.67
C LEU A 435 5.87 26.75 4.80
N LEU A 436 5.10 25.72 5.15
CA LEU A 436 3.88 25.35 4.41
C LEU A 436 2.92 26.53 4.30
N GLU A 437 2.68 27.24 5.41
CA GLU A 437 1.85 28.44 5.40
C GLU A 437 2.43 29.56 4.53
N LEU A 438 3.75 29.76 4.53
CA LEU A 438 4.40 30.82 3.74
C LEU A 438 4.33 30.55 2.24
N TYR A 439 4.49 29.30 1.82
CA TYR A 439 4.44 28.91 0.42
C TYR A 439 3.01 28.78 -0.12
N ARG A 440 2.02 28.56 0.74
CA ARG A 440 0.62 28.33 0.35
C ARG A 440 0.02 29.37 -0.62
N PRO A 441 0.25 30.69 -0.48
CA PRO A 441 -0.26 31.69 -1.42
C PRO A 441 0.33 31.59 -2.83
N TYR A 442 1.50 30.96 -2.98
CA TYR A 442 2.27 30.88 -4.23
C TYR A 442 1.92 29.63 -5.06
N GLY A 443 0.75 29.04 -4.82
CA GLY A 443 0.23 27.94 -5.60
C GLY A 443 0.85 26.59 -5.25
N ARG A 444 0.85 25.67 -6.23
CA ARG A 444 1.06 24.23 -6.03
C ARG A 444 2.52 23.83 -5.76
N ILE A 445 3.45 24.78 -5.74
CA ILE A 445 4.88 24.52 -5.64
C ILE A 445 5.33 24.85 -4.21
N CYS A 446 5.60 23.81 -3.43
CA CYS A 446 6.23 23.93 -2.13
C CYS A 446 7.42 22.95 -2.05
N PRO A 447 8.67 23.45 -1.93
CA PRO A 447 9.87 22.62 -1.92
C PRO A 447 9.90 21.57 -0.81
N ILE A 448 9.06 21.71 0.23
CA ILE A 448 8.90 20.70 1.29
C ILE A 448 8.50 19.34 0.73
N TYR A 449 7.76 19.30 -0.38
CA TYR A 449 7.33 18.05 -1.02
C TYR A 449 8.36 17.46 -1.98
N SER A 450 9.58 18.02 -2.06
CA SER A 450 10.66 17.53 -2.93
C SER A 450 11.65 16.62 -2.19
N GLY A 451 12.36 15.80 -2.96
CA GLY A 451 13.40 14.89 -2.49
C GLY A 451 12.95 13.45 -2.38
N TYR A 452 13.87 12.52 -2.65
CA TYR A 452 13.60 11.09 -2.52
C TYR A 452 13.11 10.69 -1.12
N ASP A 453 13.71 11.25 -0.07
CA ASP A 453 13.38 10.95 1.32
C ASP A 453 11.95 11.41 1.68
N THR A 454 11.52 12.53 1.09
CA THR A 454 10.16 13.05 1.19
C THR A 454 9.18 12.15 0.43
N PHE A 455 9.49 11.81 -0.82
CA PHE A 455 8.66 10.91 -1.63
C PHE A 455 8.47 9.54 -0.96
N PHE A 456 9.54 8.98 -0.39
CA PHE A 456 9.47 7.73 0.38
C PHE A 456 8.54 7.84 1.59
N THR A 457 8.62 8.95 2.32
CA THR A 457 7.76 9.20 3.50
C THR A 457 6.30 9.38 3.09
N MET A 458 6.02 10.15 2.03
CA MET A 458 4.67 10.33 1.48
C MET A 458 4.08 9.04 0.92
N ALA A 459 4.92 8.18 0.34
CA ALA A 459 4.51 6.86 -0.14
C ALA A 459 4.05 5.94 0.99
N ASN A 460 4.41 6.22 2.24
CA ASN A 460 3.94 5.53 3.44
C ASN A 460 4.06 4.00 3.32
N ASN A 461 5.27 3.54 3.02
CA ASN A 461 5.62 2.13 2.86
C ASN A 461 4.95 1.42 1.65
N ASN A 462 4.37 2.17 0.72
CA ASN A 462 3.74 1.63 -0.47
C ASN A 462 4.59 1.87 -1.73
N LEU A 463 5.13 0.80 -2.32
CA LEU A 463 5.97 0.89 -3.52
C LEU A 463 5.23 1.53 -4.69
N ARG A 464 3.94 1.21 -4.86
CA ARG A 464 3.12 1.80 -5.92
C ARG A 464 2.98 3.31 -5.75
N HIS A 465 2.77 3.80 -4.52
CA HIS A 465 2.69 5.24 -4.28
C HIS A 465 4.02 5.94 -4.57
N LEU A 466 5.15 5.31 -4.21
CA LEU A 466 6.45 5.88 -4.55
C LEU A 466 6.64 5.95 -6.08
N LEU A 467 6.37 4.87 -6.78
CA LEU A 467 6.50 4.83 -8.24
C LEU A 467 5.59 5.86 -8.92
N ILE A 468 4.37 6.07 -8.41
CA ILE A 468 3.48 7.14 -8.90
C ILE A 468 4.14 8.52 -8.74
N LEU A 469 4.71 8.83 -7.58
CA LEU A 469 5.40 10.11 -7.35
C LEU A 469 6.60 10.27 -8.28
N CYS A 470 7.47 9.26 -8.37
CA CYS A 470 8.67 9.32 -9.18
C CYS A 470 8.38 9.39 -10.69
N TYR A 471 7.40 8.61 -11.18
CA TYR A 471 7.00 8.63 -12.59
C TYR A 471 6.25 9.90 -12.96
N LYS A 472 5.41 10.43 -12.07
CA LYS A 472 4.79 11.74 -12.30
C LYS A 472 5.85 12.84 -12.37
N ALA A 473 6.90 12.77 -11.56
CA ALA A 473 8.01 13.72 -11.65
C ALA A 473 8.77 13.63 -12.97
N LEU A 474 9.00 12.41 -13.50
CA LEU A 474 9.57 12.23 -14.84
C LEU A 474 8.65 12.76 -15.94
N GLU A 475 7.35 12.47 -15.86
CA GLU A 475 6.35 12.95 -16.82
C GLU A 475 6.31 14.47 -16.86
N VAL A 476 6.26 15.13 -15.70
CA VAL A 476 6.24 16.60 -15.61
C VAL A 476 7.57 17.21 -16.07
N ALA A 477 8.71 16.57 -15.80
CA ALA A 477 10.02 17.01 -16.29
C ALA A 477 10.12 16.92 -17.82
N ASP A 478 9.69 15.80 -18.41
CA ASP A 478 9.68 15.56 -19.86
C ASP A 478 8.73 16.56 -20.56
N LEU A 479 7.55 16.83 -19.98
CA LEU A 479 6.63 17.85 -20.49
C LEU A 479 7.14 19.30 -20.36
N ALA A 480 8.09 19.55 -19.46
CA ALA A 480 8.72 20.85 -19.26
C ALA A 480 10.05 21.00 -20.03
N ASP A 481 10.44 19.99 -20.84
CA ASP A 481 11.74 19.92 -21.50
C ASP A 481 12.95 20.07 -20.53
N GLU A 482 12.78 19.64 -19.27
CA GLU A 482 13.82 19.67 -18.23
C GLU A 482 14.66 18.39 -18.21
N ASN A 483 15.85 18.47 -17.58
CA ASN A 483 16.75 17.33 -17.44
C ASN A 483 16.14 16.25 -16.54
N VAL A 484 15.71 15.12 -17.13
CA VAL A 484 15.14 13.99 -16.39
C VAL A 484 16.13 13.25 -15.48
N ASN A 485 17.44 13.49 -15.62
CA ASN A 485 18.48 12.89 -14.77
C ASN A 485 18.69 13.60 -13.44
N GLU A 486 18.30 14.87 -13.33
CA GLU A 486 18.29 15.65 -12.10
C GLU A 486 17.04 16.52 -12.10
N ILE A 487 15.99 16.04 -11.43
CA ILE A 487 14.67 16.68 -11.48
C ILE A 487 14.65 17.83 -10.48
N SER A 488 14.36 19.04 -10.96
CA SER A 488 14.31 20.24 -10.11
C SER A 488 13.27 20.12 -8.98
N LEU A 489 13.52 20.82 -7.85
CA LEU A 489 12.64 20.76 -6.68
C LEU A 489 11.20 21.21 -7.01
N ASP A 490 11.06 22.17 -7.92
CA ASP A 490 9.77 22.72 -8.33
C ASP A 490 8.96 21.70 -9.14
N ILE A 491 9.60 20.99 -10.07
CA ILE A 491 8.99 19.88 -10.82
C ILE A 491 8.60 18.74 -9.88
N GLN A 492 9.47 18.37 -8.93
CA GLN A 492 9.16 17.35 -7.93
C GLN A 492 7.94 17.73 -7.07
N ALA A 493 7.87 18.96 -6.58
CA ALA A 493 6.76 19.45 -5.76
C ALA A 493 5.44 19.51 -6.57
N ARG A 494 5.50 20.00 -7.81
CA ARG A 494 4.36 20.01 -8.72
C ARG A 494 3.85 18.60 -9.01
N ALA A 495 4.76 17.67 -9.31
CA ALA A 495 4.42 16.28 -9.55
C ALA A 495 3.79 15.62 -8.33
N ALA A 496 4.26 15.90 -7.11
CA ALA A 496 3.65 15.42 -5.89
C ALA A 496 2.20 15.91 -5.73
N TYR A 497 1.91 17.17 -6.05
CA TYR A 497 0.55 17.71 -6.08
C TYR A 497 -0.33 17.01 -7.13
N GLU A 498 0.15 16.90 -8.37
CA GLU A 498 -0.61 16.29 -9.46
C GLU A 498 -0.89 14.80 -9.21
N ALA A 499 0.08 14.08 -8.64
CA ALA A 499 -0.09 12.69 -8.19
C ALA A 499 -1.18 12.58 -7.10
N ALA A 500 -1.17 13.48 -6.11
CA ALA A 500 -2.17 13.50 -5.05
C ALA A 500 -3.58 13.82 -5.60
N ASP A 501 -3.72 14.81 -6.49
CA ASP A 501 -5.00 15.14 -7.15
C ASP A 501 -5.53 13.93 -7.94
N GLN A 502 -4.67 13.30 -8.76
CA GLN A 502 -5.04 12.12 -9.54
C GLN A 502 -5.53 10.97 -8.63
N LEU A 503 -4.79 10.69 -7.55
CA LEU A 503 -5.16 9.64 -6.60
C LEU A 503 -6.49 9.94 -5.91
N ILE A 504 -6.75 11.20 -5.50
CA ILE A 504 -8.03 11.60 -4.89
C ILE A 504 -9.19 11.41 -5.88
N ARG A 505 -9.00 11.73 -7.16
CA ARG A 505 -10.01 11.53 -8.20
C ARG A 505 -10.30 10.06 -8.47
N GLU A 506 -9.32 9.16 -8.30
CA GLU A 506 -9.51 7.70 -8.43
C GLU A 506 -10.37 7.13 -7.31
N ILE A 507 -10.37 7.72 -6.10
CA ILE A 507 -11.11 7.19 -4.94
C ILE A 507 -12.60 6.96 -5.25
N LYS A 508 -13.23 7.80 -6.08
CA LYS A 508 -14.64 7.65 -6.47
C LYS A 508 -14.96 6.29 -7.12
N THR A 509 -13.96 5.59 -7.66
CA THR A 509 -14.13 4.28 -8.31
C THR A 509 -13.89 3.11 -7.34
N PHE A 510 -13.64 3.38 -6.05
CA PHE A 510 -13.36 2.34 -5.06
C PHE A 510 -14.63 1.78 -4.44
N GLY A 511 -14.82 0.46 -4.51
CA GLY A 511 -15.88 -0.23 -3.79
C GLY A 511 -17.28 0.34 -4.02
N SER A 512 -18.17 0.12 -3.05
CA SER A 512 -19.53 0.69 -3.06
C SER A 512 -19.58 2.09 -2.45
N GLN A 513 -18.58 2.47 -1.64
CA GLN A 513 -18.53 3.74 -0.94
C GLN A 513 -17.56 4.76 -1.54
N GLY A 514 -17.08 4.57 -2.76
CA GLY A 514 -16.02 5.38 -3.39
C GLY A 514 -16.25 6.89 -3.33
N GLU A 515 -17.43 7.37 -3.69
CA GLU A 515 -17.70 8.82 -3.61
C GLU A 515 -17.71 9.32 -2.16
N ARG A 516 -18.22 8.54 -1.21
CA ARG A 516 -18.19 8.90 0.23
C ARG A 516 -16.76 8.94 0.75
N LEU A 517 -15.93 7.98 0.38
CA LEU A 517 -14.50 7.95 0.72
C LEU A 517 -13.77 9.17 0.16
N ARG A 518 -14.07 9.54 -1.09
CA ARG A 518 -13.48 10.73 -1.73
C ARG A 518 -13.89 12.00 -0.99
N MET A 519 -15.19 12.14 -0.66
CA MET A 519 -15.69 13.29 0.10
C MET A 519 -15.08 13.36 1.49
N PHE A 520 -14.94 12.23 2.18
CA PHE A 520 -14.27 12.16 3.47
C PHE A 520 -12.82 12.65 3.41
N VAL A 521 -12.05 12.25 2.39
CA VAL A 521 -10.66 12.75 2.19
C VAL A 521 -10.63 14.26 2.01
N LEU A 522 -11.52 14.80 1.16
CA LEU A 522 -11.60 16.25 0.92
C LEU A 522 -11.99 17.01 2.19
N ARG A 523 -13.00 16.53 2.92
CA ARG A 523 -13.49 17.14 4.16
C ARG A 523 -12.43 17.10 5.27
N LEU A 524 -11.81 15.94 5.50
CA LEU A 524 -10.79 15.74 6.53
C LEU A 524 -9.51 16.51 6.21
N GLY A 525 -9.03 16.45 4.96
CA GLY A 525 -7.87 17.21 4.51
C GLY A 525 -8.06 18.73 4.63
N SER A 526 -9.27 19.22 4.33
CA SER A 526 -9.64 20.63 4.55
C SER A 526 -9.65 21.00 6.03
N VAL A 527 -10.17 20.13 6.91
CA VAL A 527 -10.11 20.35 8.37
C VAL A 527 -8.65 20.47 8.83
N PHE A 528 -7.78 19.55 8.43
CA PHE A 528 -6.35 19.62 8.78
C PHE A 528 -5.65 20.85 8.22
N ARG A 529 -5.94 21.24 6.98
CA ARG A 529 -5.40 22.47 6.38
C ARG A 529 -5.78 23.69 7.20
N THR A 530 -7.05 23.82 7.59
CA THR A 530 -7.52 24.95 8.39
C THR A 530 -6.87 24.96 9.77
N LEU A 531 -6.76 23.81 10.44
CA LEU A 531 -6.09 23.70 11.74
C LEU A 531 -4.61 24.10 11.66
N GLN A 532 -3.91 23.72 10.59
CA GLN A 532 -2.52 24.14 10.38
C GLN A 532 -2.39 25.65 10.04
N SER A 533 -3.47 26.28 9.59
CA SER A 533 -3.54 27.72 9.28
C SER A 533 -3.70 28.61 10.51
N VAL A 534 -3.89 28.04 11.70
CA VAL A 534 -4.05 28.80 12.93
C VAL A 534 -2.79 29.64 13.18
N PRO A 535 -2.88 30.99 13.25
CA PRO A 535 -1.71 31.86 13.28
C PRO A 535 -0.70 31.53 14.37
N ALA A 536 -1.15 31.14 15.57
CA ALA A 536 -0.26 30.84 16.70
C ALA A 536 0.54 29.53 16.56
N MET A 537 0.09 28.61 15.70
CA MET A 537 0.64 27.25 15.54
C MET A 537 0.98 26.57 16.87
N SER A 538 0.11 26.68 17.88
CA SER A 538 0.36 26.07 19.19
C SER A 538 0.32 24.55 19.13
N GLU A 539 -0.56 24.01 18.27
CA GLU A 539 -0.62 22.59 17.90
C GLU A 539 -0.19 22.43 16.43
N PRO A 540 1.13 22.39 16.16
CA PRO A 540 1.64 22.40 14.79
C PRO A 540 1.37 21.07 14.07
N GLU A 541 1.10 21.16 12.76
CA GLU A 541 1.03 20.02 11.85
C GLU A 541 0.04 18.93 12.30
N GLN A 542 -1.14 19.35 12.75
CA GLN A 542 -2.24 18.43 13.04
C GLN A 542 -2.66 17.70 11.76
N ASN A 543 -2.54 16.37 11.78
CA ASN A 543 -2.85 15.49 10.64
C ASN A 543 -3.24 14.06 11.03
N GLN A 544 -3.48 13.85 12.32
CA GLN A 544 -3.96 12.60 12.89
C GLN A 544 -5.28 12.84 13.61
N PHE A 545 -6.07 11.79 13.80
CA PHE A 545 -7.29 11.84 14.59
C PHE A 545 -7.53 10.55 15.39
N SER A 546 -8.20 10.69 16.52
CA SER A 546 -8.80 9.59 17.28
C SER A 546 -10.33 9.73 17.23
N ILE A 547 -11.06 8.66 17.57
CA ILE A 547 -12.52 8.68 17.67
C ILE A 547 -12.91 8.31 19.10
N ASN A 548 -12.78 9.26 20.03
CA ASN A 548 -12.78 8.98 21.47
C ASN A 548 -13.86 9.74 22.26
N SER A 549 -14.59 10.66 21.63
CA SER A 549 -15.36 11.68 22.35
C SER A 549 -16.84 11.75 21.96
N GLY A 550 -17.55 10.62 21.85
CA GLY A 550 -18.97 10.58 21.46
C GLY A 550 -19.94 10.22 22.60
N ASN A 551 -21.23 10.53 22.40
CA ASN A 551 -22.30 10.09 23.31
C ASN A 551 -22.73 8.63 23.05
N ARG A 552 -22.18 8.02 22.00
CA ARG A 552 -22.48 6.65 21.56
C ARG A 552 -21.25 6.01 20.93
N VAL A 553 -21.30 4.70 20.77
CA VAL A 553 -20.34 3.92 19.97
C VAL A 553 -20.64 4.04 18.46
N LEU A 554 -19.66 3.66 17.65
CA LEU A 554 -19.80 3.56 16.19
C LEU A 554 -20.90 2.55 15.83
N ASN A 555 -21.76 2.93 14.88
CA ASN A 555 -22.76 2.02 14.33
C ASN A 555 -22.17 1.17 13.19
N THR A 556 -22.93 0.18 12.70
CA THR A 556 -22.47 -0.72 11.64
C THR A 556 -22.02 0.02 10.37
N ALA A 557 -22.75 1.04 9.93
CA ALA A 557 -22.40 1.80 8.73
C ALA A 557 -21.07 2.58 8.88
N GLU A 558 -20.79 3.11 10.07
CA GLU A 558 -19.54 3.81 10.38
C GLU A 558 -18.35 2.85 10.48
N THR A 559 -18.56 1.69 11.12
CA THR A 559 -17.56 0.62 11.21
C THR A 559 -17.22 0.08 9.82
N ASP A 560 -18.24 -0.17 8.99
CA ASP A 560 -18.07 -0.63 7.60
C ASP A 560 -17.31 0.43 6.77
N PHE A 561 -17.64 1.71 6.93
CA PHE A 561 -16.94 2.80 6.27
C PHE A 561 -15.46 2.87 6.71
N LEU A 562 -15.18 2.78 8.01
CA LEU A 562 -13.80 2.75 8.54
C LEU A 562 -13.01 1.58 7.97
N ALA A 563 -13.59 0.38 7.97
CA ALA A 563 -12.97 -0.81 7.38
C ALA A 563 -12.67 -0.61 5.89
N GLU A 564 -13.59 0.00 5.14
CA GLU A 564 -13.39 0.29 3.72
C GLU A 564 -12.30 1.37 3.49
N ALA A 565 -12.27 2.41 4.31
CA ALA A 565 -11.23 3.44 4.27
C ALA A 565 -9.83 2.87 4.56
N LYS A 566 -9.71 1.93 5.50
CA LYS A 566 -8.46 1.19 5.77
C LYS A 566 -8.08 0.26 4.62
N LYS A 567 -9.05 -0.53 4.12
CA LYS A 567 -8.88 -1.46 2.98
C LYS A 567 -8.32 -0.78 1.73
N TYR A 568 -8.74 0.45 1.44
CA TYR A 568 -8.24 1.23 0.30
C TYR A 568 -7.04 2.14 0.64
N GLY A 569 -6.57 2.13 1.89
CA GLY A 569 -5.42 2.92 2.32
C GLY A 569 -5.67 4.42 2.34
N ILE A 570 -6.93 4.84 2.52
CA ILE A 570 -7.32 6.24 2.67
C ILE A 570 -6.78 6.81 3.99
N ILE A 571 -6.96 6.04 5.05
CA ILE A 571 -6.39 6.29 6.37
C ILE A 571 -5.44 5.15 6.75
N THR A 572 -4.49 5.45 7.60
CA THR A 572 -3.61 4.45 8.19
C THR A 572 -3.80 4.39 9.69
N GLU A 573 -3.99 3.17 10.17
CA GLU A 573 -4.14 2.82 11.57
C GLU A 573 -2.77 2.69 12.23
N GLN A 574 -2.61 3.26 13.43
CA GLN A 574 -1.44 3.02 14.29
C GLN A 574 -1.88 2.87 15.74
N LEU A 575 -1.34 1.86 16.41
CA LEU A 575 -1.56 1.64 17.84
C LEU A 575 -0.81 2.70 18.66
N GLU A 576 -1.46 3.26 19.68
CA GLU A 576 -0.84 4.19 20.61
C GLU A 576 0.33 3.52 21.35
N THR A 577 1.52 4.09 21.25
CA THR A 577 2.72 3.60 21.94
C THR A 577 2.92 4.20 23.34
N LYS A 578 2.10 5.17 23.76
CA LYS A 578 2.22 5.87 25.05
C LYS A 578 0.87 6.27 25.63
N THR A 579 0.24 5.39 26.41
CA THR A 579 -0.96 5.73 27.18
C THR A 579 -0.58 6.62 28.36
N LYS A 580 -0.86 7.92 28.28
CA LYS A 580 -0.86 8.81 29.44
C LYS A 580 -2.29 9.04 29.91
N GLY A 581 -2.77 8.13 30.75
CA GLY A 581 -3.88 8.39 31.66
C GLY A 581 -5.28 8.07 31.14
N GLN A 582 -6.05 7.50 32.07
CA GLN A 582 -7.46 7.10 32.04
C GLN A 582 -7.82 5.84 31.21
N ILE A 583 -8.27 4.85 31.96
CA ILE A 583 -8.81 3.56 31.55
C ILE A 583 -10.06 3.84 30.70
N GLY A 584 -10.01 3.47 29.41
CA GLY A 584 -11.17 3.43 28.53
C GLY A 584 -11.05 4.08 27.14
N SER A 585 -9.88 4.56 26.70
CA SER A 585 -9.72 5.08 25.33
C SER A 585 -9.29 3.97 24.36
N ASP A 586 -10.00 3.85 23.24
CA ASP A 586 -9.59 2.96 22.16
C ASP A 586 -8.19 3.33 21.67
N ILE A 587 -7.36 2.29 21.53
CA ILE A 587 -5.88 2.30 21.48
C ILE A 587 -5.37 2.76 20.09
N VAL A 588 -6.23 3.38 19.28
CA VAL A 588 -6.04 3.48 17.83
C VAL A 588 -6.06 4.93 17.36
N ASP A 589 -4.93 5.37 16.83
CA ASP A 589 -4.81 6.64 16.11
C ASP A 589 -4.92 6.39 14.59
N TYR A 590 -5.64 7.27 13.91
CA TYR A 590 -5.72 7.31 12.46
C TYR A 590 -4.95 8.49 11.89
N GLN A 591 -4.32 8.31 10.74
CA GLN A 591 -3.70 9.38 9.96
C GLN A 591 -4.28 9.36 8.55
N LEU A 592 -4.61 10.53 7.99
CA LEU A 592 -4.84 10.64 6.55
C LEU A 592 -3.57 10.22 5.82
N ASN A 593 -3.68 9.37 4.79
CA ASN A 593 -2.49 8.86 4.12
C ASN A 593 -1.60 10.02 3.60
N PRO A 594 -0.31 10.07 3.99
CA PRO A 594 0.62 11.15 3.62
C PRO A 594 0.74 11.43 2.12
N ILE A 595 0.37 10.48 1.26
CA ILE A 595 0.35 10.65 -0.20
C ILE A 595 -0.61 11.78 -0.64
N TYR A 596 -1.63 12.11 0.17
CA TYR A 596 -2.59 13.18 -0.11
C TYR A 596 -2.15 14.55 0.41
N SER A 597 -1.10 14.60 1.24
CA SER A 597 -0.64 15.84 1.88
C SER A 597 -0.32 16.98 0.90
N PRO A 598 0.32 16.75 -0.26
CA PRO A 598 0.59 17.81 -1.24
C PRO A 598 -0.66 18.52 -1.73
N TYR A 599 -1.76 17.79 -1.97
CA TYR A 599 -3.02 18.36 -2.47
C TYR A 599 -3.59 19.41 -1.50
N PHE A 600 -3.57 19.11 -0.20
CA PHE A 600 -4.06 20.01 0.84
C PHE A 600 -3.02 21.02 1.31
N GLN A 601 -1.76 20.90 0.87
CA GLN A 601 -0.62 21.70 1.34
C GLN A 601 -0.47 21.64 2.87
N ILE A 602 -0.60 20.41 3.40
CA ILE A 602 -0.42 20.08 4.81
C ILE A 602 0.83 19.22 5.01
N SER A 603 1.31 19.11 6.24
CA SER A 603 2.47 18.25 6.54
C SER A 603 2.18 16.78 6.26
N TYR A 604 3.11 16.11 5.56
CA TYR A 604 3.15 14.66 5.40
C TYR A 604 3.73 13.94 6.63
N ARG A 605 4.36 14.68 7.53
CA ARG A 605 5.04 14.14 8.72
C ARG A 605 4.01 13.87 9.80
N ARG A 606 4.10 12.73 10.48
CA ARG A 606 3.23 12.42 11.62
C ARG A 606 3.57 13.34 12.80
N LYS A 607 2.65 14.21 13.24
CA LYS A 607 2.89 15.13 14.37
C LYS A 607 1.78 15.15 15.41
N ARG A 608 0.83 16.07 15.33
CA ARG A 608 -0.25 16.22 16.33
C ARG A 608 -1.54 15.55 15.87
N LYS A 609 -2.35 15.12 16.84
CA LYS A 609 -3.67 14.55 16.63
C LYS A 609 -4.78 15.47 17.11
N ILE A 610 -5.98 15.25 16.60
CA ILE A 610 -7.24 15.79 17.11
C ILE A 610 -8.10 14.66 17.65
N ASP A 611 -8.96 14.96 18.60
CA ASP A 611 -9.95 14.00 19.08
C ASP A 611 -11.29 14.36 18.44
N LEU A 612 -11.86 13.44 17.67
CA LEU A 612 -13.18 13.59 17.05
C LEU A 612 -14.23 12.83 17.84
N SER A 613 -15.40 13.45 18.02
CA SER A 613 -16.56 12.70 18.51
C SER A 613 -17.05 11.72 17.45
N VAL A 614 -17.83 10.72 17.88
CA VAL A 614 -18.51 9.81 16.95
C VAL A 614 -19.47 10.58 16.03
N GLU A 615 -20.12 11.62 16.53
CA GLU A 615 -20.99 12.50 15.74
C GLU A 615 -20.20 13.35 14.73
N GLU A 616 -19.04 13.88 15.11
CA GLU A 616 -18.17 14.63 14.20
C GLU A 616 -17.61 13.72 13.10
N PHE A 617 -17.16 12.51 13.47
CA PHE A 617 -16.73 11.49 12.52
C PHE A 617 -17.87 11.11 11.55
N HIS A 618 -19.08 10.89 12.07
CA HIS A 618 -20.26 10.62 11.26
C HIS A 618 -20.49 11.72 10.22
N VAL A 619 -20.43 13.00 10.63
CA VAL A 619 -20.61 14.11 9.70
C VAL A 619 -19.52 14.14 8.62
N LEU A 620 -18.26 13.88 8.99
CA LEU A 620 -17.17 13.81 8.02
C LEU A 620 -17.34 12.67 7.02
N ALA A 621 -17.74 11.48 7.48
CA ALA A 621 -17.80 10.27 6.68
C ALA A 621 -19.11 10.11 5.88
N LEU A 622 -20.25 10.40 6.51
CA LEU A 622 -21.58 10.05 6.04
C LEU A 622 -22.55 11.25 5.98
N GLY A 623 -22.20 12.37 6.63
CA GLY A 623 -23.06 13.55 6.71
C GLY A 623 -23.24 14.32 5.40
N THR A 624 -24.25 15.18 5.38
CA THR A 624 -24.56 16.11 4.29
C THR A 624 -23.55 17.27 4.22
N GLU A 625 -23.56 18.02 3.13
CA GLU A 625 -22.72 19.22 2.97
C GLU A 625 -23.03 20.31 3.99
N ASP A 626 -24.30 20.47 4.38
CA ASP A 626 -24.70 21.50 5.33
C ASP A 626 -24.24 21.14 6.76
N GLU A 627 -24.37 19.86 7.15
CA GLU A 627 -23.81 19.37 8.42
C GLU A 627 -22.29 19.54 8.46
N TYR A 628 -21.59 19.28 7.36
CA TYR A 628 -20.15 19.48 7.28
C TYR A 628 -19.77 20.97 7.41
N LYS A 629 -20.49 21.89 6.74
CA LYS A 629 -20.26 23.32 6.89
C LYS A 629 -20.44 23.78 8.34
N ASP A 630 -21.47 23.29 9.01
CA ASP A 630 -21.72 23.59 10.43
C ASP A 630 -20.61 23.03 11.32
N LEU A 631 -20.20 21.77 11.11
CA LEU A 631 -19.09 21.16 11.82
C LEU A 631 -17.80 21.94 11.63
N SER A 632 -17.48 22.28 10.39
CA SER A 632 -16.29 23.05 10.05
C SER A 632 -16.31 24.39 10.81
N THR A 633 -17.44 25.11 10.77
CA THR A 633 -17.60 26.38 11.50
C THR A 633 -17.44 26.21 13.02
N LYS A 634 -17.92 25.10 13.61
CA LYS A 634 -17.77 24.83 15.06
C LYS A 634 -16.33 24.51 15.44
N LEU A 635 -15.68 23.60 14.72
CA LEU A 635 -14.27 23.26 14.92
C LEU A 635 -13.39 24.51 14.80
N PHE A 636 -13.77 25.45 13.93
CA PHE A 636 -13.03 26.70 13.70
C PHE A 636 -13.39 27.80 14.71
N LYS A 637 -14.64 27.92 15.16
CA LYS A 637 -15.06 28.92 16.17
C LYS A 637 -14.48 28.64 17.56
N HIS A 638 -14.26 27.37 17.92
CA HIS A 638 -13.59 27.02 19.18
C HIS A 638 -12.13 27.48 19.27
N GLN A 639 -11.54 28.02 18.19
CA GLN A 639 -10.16 28.53 18.14
C GLN A 639 -10.06 30.05 17.79
N ASP A 640 -11.21 30.69 17.57
CA ASP A 640 -11.53 32.10 17.35
C ASP A 640 -10.83 32.91 16.21
N LYS A 641 -11.72 33.48 15.37
CA LYS A 641 -11.62 34.59 14.39
C LYS A 641 -10.50 34.57 13.33
N LEU A 642 -10.80 34.02 12.15
CA LEU A 642 -10.49 34.61 10.82
C LEU A 642 -11.34 33.93 9.73
N LYS A 643 -11.76 34.70 8.71
CA LYS A 643 -12.54 34.22 7.56
C LYS A 643 -11.71 33.23 6.73
N VAL A 644 -12.27 32.05 6.49
CA VAL A 644 -11.71 31.03 5.59
C VAL A 644 -11.79 31.52 4.14
N GLN A 645 -10.69 31.39 3.37
CA GLN A 645 -10.69 31.55 1.92
C GLN A 645 -11.36 30.34 1.26
N THR A 646 -12.48 30.58 0.59
CA THR A 646 -13.38 29.59 -0.01
C THR A 646 -12.96 29.18 -1.43
N GLU A 647 -11.67 29.05 -1.74
CA GLU A 647 -11.21 28.91 -3.13
C GLU A 647 -10.92 27.46 -3.59
N LEU A 648 -11.21 26.44 -2.78
CA LEU A 648 -11.00 25.03 -3.18
C LEU A 648 -12.18 24.39 -3.95
N TRP A 649 -13.20 25.18 -4.31
CA TRP A 649 -14.43 24.68 -4.96
C TRP A 649 -14.64 25.23 -6.39
N GLN A 650 -13.56 25.50 -7.12
CA GLN A 650 -13.60 25.73 -8.57
C GLN A 650 -12.71 24.77 -9.33
#